data_AF-A0A485L9Y6-F1
#
_entry.id   AF-A0A485L9Y6-F1
#
_cell.length_a   1.000
_cell.length_b   1.000
_cell.length_c   1.000
_cell.angle_alpha   90.00
_cell.angle_beta   90.00
_cell.angle_gamma   90.00
#
_symmetry.space_group_name_H-M   'P 1'
#
loop_
_entity.id
_entity.type
_entity.pdbx_description
1 polymer ?
#
loop_
_entity_poly.entity_id
_entity_poly.type
_entity_poly.pdbx_seq_one_letter_code
_entity_poly.pdbx_strand_id
1 'polypeptide(L)'
;MADDSVYGLTLAYFHHFVATHGGREAFEGLSTTDVCTTFVKACTRHHQVSLVEYVQRHHPQGNLYVKPATWFVSHAWQYLFLDVVDALTTFFDDQGVAADDVALWFCTFNNNQHMVNNTIVPFEFWVDAFETALKAIGKVVMVLSPWNNPTTLTRTWCVFEIYVAITTGARFEVAMGTAQKAAFLEDIQDDSAFTAMLATIKSEASQTAVASDRSNITKRMQQANVSFADLDRMLFDVLEAWMRRTVQSQIDRSNATLVERATWLLVMGDLWREKKQFANAKACVDAALCIHRDDLASKHPDVWKCMARTAFLASKLDHPRETWDAMFHEALTHQSALLGLDHYDTLYTMHDFGSASIYHGAIERGLSLVHECFERCDRCFGHTKPLTFHAMNAIACGYYFQHDLPNAETWFFKCYERRRMPMQGKFDQAAATAKACYDVTRRTLGPDNQNTWVGYNNLGQMYLLTGAYDEARRILVACVDASASANPTAEQQLFYKLTLGKFYLCTLDIAQAQSYLQMAHDGFKRLTSATHHHTRSALYCLCLCFLETMEDDDDAMLARIDALEDELKQAECHHDTWTGFPCHGCCRPTAGTYFTCPKCPPLARRFCCACVALAKHTLFCDHDAPLKGFKPPARALQETRLALLAKVSALKRAEYDRHVDAYVAYCVTYDVAEDERTIAATRTRLVACIRPIQLALAVMLAALDDVLTSVKRALGTPTA
;
A
#
# COMPACT_ATOMS: atom_id res chain seq x y z
N MET A 1 26.76 -52.62 11.63
CA MET A 1 25.78 -51.53 11.68
C MET A 1 25.83 -50.91 10.30
N ALA A 2 24.75 -51.00 9.51
CA ALA A 2 24.70 -50.32 8.23
C ALA A 2 24.80 -48.81 8.51
N ASP A 3 25.73 -48.14 7.86
CA ASP A 3 25.95 -46.72 8.00
C ASP A 3 24.83 -45.99 7.25
N ASP A 4 23.84 -45.46 7.98
CA ASP A 4 22.71 -44.68 7.43
C ASP A 4 23.13 -43.27 6.94
N SER A 5 24.44 -43.00 6.84
CA SER A 5 24.98 -41.72 6.39
C SER A 5 24.70 -41.47 4.91
N VAL A 6 24.15 -40.29 4.62
CA VAL A 6 23.99 -39.80 3.24
C VAL A 6 25.34 -39.29 2.75
N TYR A 7 25.93 -39.99 1.78
CA TYR A 7 27.25 -39.64 1.23
C TYR A 7 27.18 -38.52 0.18
N GLY A 8 28.27 -37.79 0.04
CA GLY A 8 28.47 -36.76 -0.98
C GLY A 8 29.91 -36.78 -1.51
N LEU A 9 30.16 -35.97 -2.53
CA LEU A 9 31.51 -35.76 -3.06
C LEU A 9 32.11 -34.50 -2.44
N THR A 10 33.37 -34.58 -2.04
CA THR A 10 34.15 -33.42 -1.57
C THR A 10 34.33 -32.39 -2.68
N LEU A 11 34.42 -31.11 -2.34
CA LEU A 11 34.70 -30.08 -3.35
C LEU A 11 36.06 -30.30 -4.06
N ALA A 12 37.05 -30.90 -3.39
CA ALA A 12 38.28 -31.36 -4.03
C ALA A 12 38.03 -32.27 -5.24
N TYR A 13 36.99 -33.12 -5.15
CA TYR A 13 36.60 -33.97 -6.27
C TYR A 13 35.96 -33.18 -7.40
N PHE A 14 35.26 -32.08 -7.12
CA PHE A 14 34.68 -31.24 -8.17
C PHE A 14 35.82 -30.60 -8.99
N HIS A 15 36.86 -30.10 -8.32
CA HIS A 15 38.06 -29.60 -8.97
C HIS A 15 38.83 -30.71 -9.71
N HIS A 16 38.97 -31.88 -9.10
CA HIS A 16 39.59 -33.05 -9.74
C HIS A 16 38.82 -33.51 -10.98
N PHE A 17 37.49 -33.52 -10.93
CA PHE A 17 36.62 -33.90 -12.03
C PHE A 17 36.80 -32.96 -13.22
N VAL A 18 36.85 -31.65 -12.98
CA VAL A 18 37.17 -30.66 -14.03
C VAL A 18 38.58 -30.89 -14.58
N ALA A 19 39.58 -31.04 -13.71
CA ALA A 19 40.97 -31.21 -14.13
C ALA A 19 41.20 -32.46 -14.99
N THR A 20 40.56 -33.57 -14.65
CA THR A 20 40.71 -34.85 -15.36
C THR A 20 39.98 -34.90 -16.71
N HIS A 21 39.00 -34.02 -16.92
CA HIS A 21 38.17 -33.99 -18.13
C HIS A 21 38.51 -32.81 -19.06
N GLY A 22 39.78 -32.38 -19.08
CA GLY A 22 40.26 -31.33 -19.98
C GLY A 22 40.40 -29.94 -19.34
N GLY A 23 40.27 -29.85 -18.00
CA GLY A 23 40.45 -28.60 -17.27
C GLY A 23 39.28 -27.62 -17.48
N ARG A 24 39.47 -26.38 -17.02
CA ARG A 24 38.40 -25.36 -17.07
C ARG A 24 38.00 -24.98 -18.50
N GLU A 25 38.93 -25.02 -19.46
CA GLU A 25 38.66 -24.74 -20.89
C GLU A 25 37.59 -25.68 -21.47
N ALA A 26 37.64 -26.97 -21.13
CA ALA A 26 36.64 -27.95 -21.60
C ALA A 26 35.24 -27.75 -21.00
N PHE A 27 35.14 -27.01 -19.90
CA PHE A 27 33.89 -26.73 -19.18
C PHE A 27 33.37 -25.31 -19.41
N GLU A 28 34.12 -24.49 -20.17
CA GLU A 28 33.76 -23.09 -20.42
C GLU A 28 32.42 -23.00 -21.17
N GLY A 29 31.52 -22.16 -20.66
CA GLY A 29 30.17 -21.98 -21.22
C GLY A 29 29.22 -23.17 -21.06
N LEU A 30 29.64 -24.27 -20.41
CA LEU A 30 28.77 -25.42 -20.20
C LEU A 30 27.89 -25.25 -18.97
N SER A 31 26.58 -25.45 -19.15
CA SER A 31 25.65 -25.54 -18.04
C SER A 31 25.85 -26.83 -17.25
N THR A 32 25.32 -26.89 -16.04
CA THR A 32 25.31 -28.13 -15.25
C THR A 32 24.56 -29.26 -15.98
N THR A 33 23.56 -28.93 -16.80
CA THR A 33 22.88 -29.88 -17.69
C THR A 33 23.83 -30.48 -18.74
N ASP A 34 24.63 -29.62 -19.38
CA ASP A 34 25.59 -30.05 -20.40
C ASP A 34 26.69 -30.90 -19.79
N VAL A 35 27.17 -30.53 -18.60
CA VAL A 35 28.17 -31.30 -17.85
C VAL A 35 27.63 -32.67 -17.44
N CYS A 36 26.38 -32.71 -16.95
CA CYS A 36 25.71 -33.96 -16.60
C CYS A 36 25.63 -34.91 -17.81
N THR A 37 25.20 -34.37 -18.95
CA THR A 37 24.95 -35.15 -20.17
C THR A 37 26.25 -35.62 -20.82
N THR A 38 27.24 -34.73 -20.90
CA THR A 38 28.50 -34.96 -21.63
C THR A 38 29.50 -35.76 -20.82
N PHE A 39 29.70 -35.42 -19.54
CA PHE A 39 30.77 -35.99 -18.72
C PHE A 39 30.25 -36.98 -17.68
N VAL A 40 29.26 -36.60 -16.87
CA VAL A 40 28.78 -37.44 -15.76
C VAL A 40 28.17 -38.75 -16.28
N LYS A 41 27.22 -38.66 -17.21
CA LYS A 41 26.61 -39.84 -17.84
C LYS A 41 27.62 -40.66 -18.64
N ALA A 42 28.65 -40.04 -19.21
CA ALA A 42 29.71 -40.77 -19.91
C ALA A 42 30.57 -41.57 -18.93
N CYS A 43 30.98 -40.96 -17.82
CA CYS A 43 31.80 -41.57 -16.77
C CYS A 43 31.10 -42.79 -16.14
N THR A 44 29.80 -42.67 -15.84
CA THR A 44 29.04 -43.74 -15.17
C THR A 44 28.31 -44.67 -16.13
N ARG A 45 28.49 -44.54 -17.46
CA ARG A 45 27.73 -45.25 -18.50
C ARG A 45 27.73 -46.76 -18.34
N HIS A 46 28.90 -47.34 -18.06
CA HIS A 46 29.07 -48.80 -18.01
C HIS A 46 28.38 -49.42 -16.79
N HIS A 47 28.35 -48.70 -15.66
CA HIS A 47 27.85 -49.22 -14.39
C HIS A 47 26.41 -48.78 -14.08
N GLN A 48 25.92 -47.73 -14.75
CA GLN A 48 24.59 -47.17 -14.55
C GLN A 48 24.26 -46.85 -13.08
N VAL A 49 25.24 -46.31 -12.35
CA VAL A 49 25.13 -45.85 -10.96
C VAL A 49 25.29 -44.33 -10.86
N SER A 50 25.07 -43.75 -9.67
CA SER A 50 25.41 -42.34 -9.42
C SER A 50 26.92 -42.11 -9.49
N LEU A 51 27.35 -40.86 -9.68
CA LEU A 51 28.79 -40.55 -9.71
C LEU A 51 29.42 -40.78 -8.34
N VAL A 52 28.71 -40.47 -7.25
CA VAL A 52 29.18 -40.73 -5.88
C VAL A 52 29.50 -42.21 -5.69
N GLU A 53 28.57 -43.09 -6.07
CA GLU A 53 28.73 -44.54 -5.94
C GLU A 53 29.84 -45.07 -6.86
N TYR A 54 29.95 -44.53 -8.09
CA TYR A 54 31.03 -44.87 -9.00
C TYR A 54 32.40 -44.52 -8.42
N VAL A 55 32.57 -43.30 -7.90
CA VAL A 55 33.82 -42.84 -7.30
C VAL A 55 34.18 -43.66 -6.07
N GLN A 56 33.19 -43.96 -5.22
CA GLN A 56 33.39 -44.76 -4.02
C GLN A 56 33.92 -46.16 -4.34
N ARG A 57 33.42 -46.78 -5.41
CA ARG A 57 33.75 -48.16 -5.79
C ARG A 57 34.96 -48.29 -6.70
N HIS A 58 35.24 -47.29 -7.52
CA HIS A 58 36.17 -47.42 -8.64
C HIS A 58 37.30 -46.39 -8.67
N HIS A 59 37.19 -45.28 -7.93
CA HIS A 59 38.27 -44.30 -7.89
C HIS A 59 39.37 -44.76 -6.91
N PRO A 60 40.67 -44.75 -7.28
CA PRO A 60 41.77 -45.17 -6.39
C PRO A 60 41.82 -44.40 -5.06
N GLN A 61 41.32 -43.16 -5.06
CA GLN A 61 41.19 -42.28 -3.91
C GLN A 61 39.73 -42.09 -3.46
N GLY A 62 38.85 -43.07 -3.67
CA GLY A 62 37.41 -42.97 -3.36
C GLY A 62 37.13 -42.54 -1.92
N ASN A 63 37.88 -43.06 -0.94
CA ASN A 63 37.74 -42.70 0.48
C ASN A 63 38.14 -41.25 0.81
N LEU A 64 38.96 -40.61 -0.05
CA LEU A 64 39.30 -39.19 0.09
C LEU A 64 38.16 -38.31 -0.42
N TYR A 65 37.56 -38.71 -1.54
CA TYR A 65 36.58 -37.91 -2.28
C TYR A 65 35.13 -38.14 -1.86
N VAL A 66 34.81 -39.31 -1.29
CA VAL A 66 33.47 -39.66 -0.83
C VAL A 66 33.45 -39.67 0.70
N LYS A 67 32.72 -38.73 1.28
CA LYS A 67 32.53 -38.60 2.74
C LYS A 67 31.03 -38.38 3.04
N PRO A 68 30.57 -38.55 4.29
CA PRO A 68 29.23 -38.14 4.69
C PRO A 68 28.99 -36.68 4.30
N ALA A 69 27.90 -36.41 3.57
CA ALA A 69 27.57 -35.08 3.10
C ALA A 69 27.24 -34.17 4.29
N THR A 70 27.84 -32.98 4.28
CA THR A 70 27.65 -31.97 5.33
C THR A 70 26.78 -30.81 4.89
N TRP A 71 26.58 -30.66 3.57
CA TRP A 71 25.74 -29.65 2.95
C TRP A 71 24.97 -30.22 1.77
N PHE A 72 23.71 -29.82 1.67
CA PHE A 72 22.86 -30.03 0.52
C PHE A 72 22.98 -28.83 -0.43
N VAL A 73 23.26 -29.06 -1.71
CA VAL A 73 23.42 -27.99 -2.70
C VAL A 73 22.14 -27.82 -3.52
N SER A 74 21.52 -26.65 -3.38
CA SER A 74 20.41 -26.19 -4.22
C SER A 74 20.93 -25.28 -5.34
N HIS A 75 20.60 -25.58 -6.60
CA HIS A 75 21.06 -24.80 -7.75
C HIS A 75 20.13 -24.96 -8.97
N ALA A 76 20.23 -24.04 -9.93
CA ALA A 76 19.56 -24.19 -11.21
C ALA A 76 20.47 -24.93 -12.20
N TRP A 77 19.96 -26.00 -12.81
CA TRP A 77 20.71 -26.80 -13.80
C TRP A 77 21.17 -26.03 -15.06
N GLN A 78 20.55 -24.88 -15.33
CA GLN A 78 20.94 -23.98 -16.43
C GLN A 78 22.14 -23.10 -16.07
N TYR A 79 22.56 -23.05 -14.80
CA TYR A 79 23.76 -22.32 -14.41
C TYR A 79 25.00 -22.98 -15.00
N LEU A 80 25.97 -22.14 -15.35
CA LEU A 80 27.30 -22.58 -15.74
C LEU A 80 27.89 -23.40 -14.60
N PHE A 81 28.39 -24.58 -14.92
CA PHE A 81 28.88 -25.51 -13.91
C PHE A 81 30.05 -24.91 -13.14
N LEU A 82 30.99 -24.26 -13.83
CA LEU A 82 32.14 -23.61 -13.21
C LEU A 82 31.72 -22.49 -12.24
N ASP A 83 30.70 -21.68 -12.58
CA ASP A 83 30.18 -20.64 -11.70
C ASP A 83 29.61 -21.22 -10.40
N VAL A 84 28.94 -22.38 -10.49
CA VAL A 84 28.42 -23.11 -9.32
C VAL A 84 29.57 -23.60 -8.44
N VAL A 85 30.61 -24.20 -9.04
CA VAL A 85 31.79 -24.68 -8.29
C VAL A 85 32.49 -23.51 -7.61
N ASP A 86 32.74 -22.42 -8.33
CA ASP A 86 33.44 -21.25 -7.79
C ASP A 86 32.65 -20.55 -6.69
N ALA A 87 31.32 -20.45 -6.84
CA ALA A 87 30.43 -19.91 -5.81
C ALA A 87 30.49 -20.74 -4.52
N LEU A 88 30.47 -22.07 -4.63
CA LEU A 88 30.58 -22.98 -3.49
C LEU A 88 31.97 -22.90 -2.84
N THR A 89 33.03 -22.87 -3.65
CA THR A 89 34.41 -22.74 -3.17
C THR A 89 34.57 -21.48 -2.34
N THR A 90 34.20 -20.34 -2.93
CA THR A 90 34.24 -19.02 -2.27
C THR A 90 33.43 -19.03 -0.96
N PHE A 91 32.23 -19.60 -0.98
CA PHE A 91 31.36 -19.66 0.19
C PHE A 91 31.94 -20.47 1.37
N PHE A 92 32.61 -21.58 1.09
CA PHE A 92 33.22 -22.40 2.15
C PHE A 92 34.54 -21.79 2.65
N ASP A 93 35.33 -21.21 1.76
CA ASP A 93 36.54 -20.46 2.13
C ASP A 93 36.20 -19.28 3.04
N ASP A 94 35.12 -18.54 2.73
CA ASP A 94 34.62 -17.43 3.56
C ASP A 94 34.19 -17.88 4.97
N GLN A 95 33.78 -19.14 5.14
CA GLN A 95 33.43 -19.71 6.44
C GLN A 95 34.65 -20.21 7.23
N GLY A 96 35.86 -20.08 6.69
CA GLY A 96 37.10 -20.54 7.33
C GLY A 96 37.21 -22.06 7.41
N VAL A 97 36.48 -22.78 6.55
CA VAL A 97 36.58 -24.23 6.40
C VAL A 97 37.40 -24.52 5.14
N ALA A 98 38.30 -25.50 5.19
CA ALA A 98 38.99 -25.97 3.98
C ALA A 98 37.94 -26.48 2.97
N ALA A 99 37.63 -25.68 1.95
CA ALA A 99 36.52 -25.95 1.03
C ALA A 99 36.64 -27.34 0.39
N ASP A 100 37.87 -27.72 0.05
CA ASP A 100 38.23 -29.02 -0.53
C ASP A 100 37.83 -30.23 0.33
N ASP A 101 37.76 -30.08 1.66
CA ASP A 101 37.36 -31.16 2.57
C ASP A 101 35.85 -31.29 2.76
N VAL A 102 35.07 -30.30 2.33
CA VAL A 102 33.62 -30.25 2.50
C VAL A 102 32.95 -31.19 1.50
N ALA A 103 32.27 -32.22 2.01
CA ALA A 103 31.45 -33.12 1.21
C ALA A 103 30.05 -32.58 0.98
N LEU A 104 29.65 -32.55 -0.29
CA LEU A 104 28.42 -31.95 -0.78
C LEU A 104 27.51 -33.02 -1.36
N TRP A 105 26.24 -32.95 -0.99
CA TRP A 105 25.17 -33.59 -1.74
C TRP A 105 24.78 -32.67 -2.89
N PHE A 106 25.10 -33.07 -4.12
CA PHE A 106 24.86 -32.31 -5.33
C PHE A 106 24.09 -33.18 -6.31
N CYS A 107 22.84 -32.81 -6.63
CA CYS A 107 21.91 -33.71 -7.32
C CYS A 107 22.46 -34.28 -8.64
N THR A 108 23.30 -33.53 -9.36
CA THR A 108 23.97 -33.96 -10.59
C THR A 108 24.87 -35.18 -10.38
N PHE A 109 25.51 -35.28 -9.22
CA PHE A 109 26.43 -36.38 -8.89
C PHE A 109 25.80 -37.45 -8.00
N ASN A 110 24.94 -37.05 -7.07
CA ASN A 110 24.31 -37.94 -6.09
C ASN A 110 23.17 -38.78 -6.68
N ASN A 111 22.39 -38.23 -7.61
CA ASN A 111 21.31 -38.98 -8.23
C ASN A 111 21.86 -39.88 -9.34
N ASN A 112 21.24 -41.05 -9.50
CA ASN A 112 21.55 -41.93 -10.62
C ASN A 112 20.94 -41.36 -11.92
N GLN A 113 21.79 -40.72 -12.73
CA GLN A 113 21.37 -40.02 -13.95
C GLN A 113 20.90 -40.95 -15.08
N HIS A 114 21.12 -42.27 -14.97
CA HIS A 114 20.69 -43.26 -15.95
C HIS A 114 19.24 -43.71 -15.76
N MET A 115 18.72 -43.59 -14.53
CA MET A 115 17.31 -43.90 -14.21
C MET A 115 16.32 -42.92 -14.86
N VAL A 116 16.82 -41.82 -15.44
CA VAL A 116 16.04 -40.74 -16.05
C VAL A 116 15.81 -40.96 -17.56
N ASN A 117 16.54 -41.89 -18.21
CA ASN A 117 16.45 -42.11 -19.66
C ASN A 117 15.25 -43.01 -20.03
N ASN A 118 14.06 -42.40 -20.19
CA ASN A 118 12.81 -42.98 -20.74
C ASN A 118 11.85 -43.66 -19.75
N THR A 119 12.02 -43.50 -18.45
CA THR A 119 11.00 -43.90 -17.47
C THR A 119 10.61 -42.67 -16.65
N ILE A 120 9.31 -42.35 -16.59
CA ILE A 120 8.80 -41.37 -15.64
C ILE A 120 9.01 -42.00 -14.25
N VAL A 121 10.09 -41.61 -13.58
CA VAL A 121 10.34 -42.01 -12.20
C VAL A 121 9.27 -41.34 -11.33
N PRO A 122 8.55 -42.09 -10.48
CA PRO A 122 7.49 -41.54 -9.64
C PRO A 122 7.99 -40.36 -8.79
N PHE A 123 7.12 -39.38 -8.60
CA PHE A 123 7.43 -38.18 -7.81
C PHE A 123 7.88 -38.51 -6.39
N GLU A 124 7.25 -39.53 -5.79
CA GLU A 124 7.53 -40.02 -4.43
C GLU A 124 8.98 -40.47 -4.30
N PHE A 125 9.53 -41.12 -5.33
CA PHE A 125 10.92 -41.57 -5.30
C PHE A 125 11.92 -40.40 -5.18
N TRP A 126 11.69 -39.33 -5.94
CA TRP A 126 12.56 -38.14 -5.87
C TRP A 126 12.37 -37.37 -4.59
N VAL A 127 11.13 -37.19 -4.15
CA VAL A 127 10.83 -36.47 -2.91
C VAL A 127 11.34 -37.22 -1.68
N ASP A 128 11.19 -38.53 -1.62
CA ASP A 128 11.64 -39.32 -0.47
C ASP A 128 13.17 -39.34 -0.40
N ALA A 129 13.85 -39.55 -1.53
CA ALA A 129 15.31 -39.48 -1.58
C ALA A 129 15.83 -38.08 -1.19
N PHE A 130 15.19 -37.03 -1.70
CA PHE A 130 15.52 -35.65 -1.42
C PHE A 130 15.24 -35.25 0.04
N GLU A 131 14.03 -35.47 0.55
CA GLU A 131 13.65 -35.11 1.92
C GLU A 131 14.50 -35.89 2.93
N THR A 132 14.78 -37.16 2.67
CA THR A 132 15.65 -37.98 3.53
C THR A 132 17.07 -37.41 3.55
N ALA A 133 17.62 -37.05 2.38
CA ALA A 133 18.93 -36.43 2.30
C ALA A 133 18.99 -35.10 3.06
N LEU A 134 18.04 -34.20 2.82
CA LEU A 134 18.03 -32.89 3.47
C LEU A 134 17.83 -33.02 4.99
N LYS A 135 16.89 -33.87 5.44
CA LYS A 135 16.66 -34.15 6.88
C LYS A 135 17.92 -34.71 7.56
N ALA A 136 18.64 -35.61 6.89
CA ALA A 136 19.87 -36.20 7.44
C ALA A 136 21.04 -35.19 7.49
N ILE A 137 21.17 -34.34 6.47
CA ILE A 137 22.27 -33.37 6.36
C ILE A 137 22.05 -32.14 7.26
N GLY A 138 20.81 -31.62 7.34
CA GLY A 138 20.44 -30.50 8.19
C GLY A 138 21.02 -29.12 7.78
N LYS A 139 21.68 -29.02 6.63
CA LYS A 139 22.23 -27.77 6.08
C LYS A 139 22.02 -27.68 4.57
N VAL A 140 21.57 -26.53 4.09
CA VAL A 140 21.34 -26.23 2.68
C VAL A 140 22.16 -25.00 2.30
N VAL A 141 22.90 -25.10 1.20
CA VAL A 141 23.51 -23.96 0.50
C VAL A 141 22.84 -23.82 -0.86
N MET A 142 22.23 -22.66 -1.09
CA MET A 142 21.62 -22.33 -2.38
C MET A 142 22.52 -21.40 -3.18
N VAL A 143 22.80 -21.76 -4.43
CA VAL A 143 23.53 -20.87 -5.34
C VAL A 143 22.55 -19.86 -5.95
N LEU A 144 22.75 -18.56 -5.73
CA LEU A 144 21.95 -17.49 -6.34
C LEU A 144 22.71 -16.83 -7.49
N SER A 145 22.08 -16.76 -8.67
CA SER A 145 22.57 -16.00 -9.82
C SER A 145 21.43 -15.64 -10.79
N PRO A 146 21.32 -14.37 -11.24
CA PRO A 146 21.89 -13.19 -10.58
C PRO A 146 21.28 -12.99 -9.18
N TRP A 147 21.94 -12.24 -8.29
CA TRP A 147 21.47 -12.09 -6.90
C TRP A 147 20.11 -11.39 -6.81
N ASN A 148 19.86 -10.40 -7.69
CA ASN A 148 18.69 -9.52 -7.66
C ASN A 148 17.42 -10.08 -8.34
N ASN A 149 17.56 -11.16 -9.12
CA ASN A 149 16.45 -11.91 -9.71
C ASN A 149 16.89 -13.36 -9.96
N PRO A 150 17.05 -14.15 -8.88
CA PRO A 150 17.72 -15.43 -8.96
C PRO A 150 16.88 -16.48 -9.68
N THR A 151 17.49 -17.14 -10.67
CA THR A 151 16.83 -18.23 -11.42
C THR A 151 16.43 -19.40 -10.53
N THR A 152 17.19 -19.73 -9.47
CA THR A 152 16.79 -20.79 -8.53
C THR A 152 15.41 -20.54 -7.95
N LEU A 153 15.03 -19.29 -7.68
CA LEU A 153 13.71 -18.96 -7.13
C LEU A 153 12.60 -18.91 -8.18
N THR A 154 12.93 -19.15 -9.46
CA THR A 154 11.94 -19.40 -10.52
C THR A 154 11.73 -20.89 -10.79
N ARG A 155 12.39 -21.79 -10.04
CA ARG A 155 12.26 -23.25 -10.18
C ARG A 155 11.49 -23.87 -9.01
N THR A 156 10.41 -24.59 -9.30
CA THR A 156 9.54 -25.14 -8.25
C THR A 156 10.27 -26.10 -7.31
N TRP A 157 11.20 -26.90 -7.85
CA TRP A 157 12.03 -27.79 -7.05
C TRP A 157 12.91 -27.04 -6.06
N CYS A 158 13.58 -25.97 -6.47
CA CYS A 158 14.42 -25.16 -5.58
C CYS A 158 13.62 -24.41 -4.51
N VAL A 159 12.43 -23.90 -4.86
CA VAL A 159 11.53 -23.29 -3.87
C VAL A 159 11.03 -24.36 -2.87
N PHE A 160 10.70 -25.56 -3.36
CA PHE A 160 10.32 -26.68 -2.50
C PHE A 160 11.48 -27.13 -1.59
N GLU A 161 12.73 -27.04 -2.05
CA GLU A 161 13.90 -27.32 -1.22
C GLU A 161 13.99 -26.38 -0.01
N ILE A 162 13.70 -25.09 -0.22
CA ILE A 162 13.62 -24.11 0.87
C ILE A 162 12.47 -24.45 1.83
N TYR A 163 11.29 -24.80 1.29
CA TYR A 163 10.16 -25.24 2.13
C TYR A 163 10.53 -26.41 3.04
N VAL A 164 11.19 -27.44 2.50
CA VAL A 164 11.64 -28.60 3.29
C VAL A 164 12.72 -28.18 4.29
N ALA A 165 13.65 -27.31 3.92
CA ALA A 165 14.64 -26.76 4.85
C ALA A 165 13.98 -26.06 6.05
N ILE A 166 12.95 -25.25 5.81
CA ILE A 166 12.24 -24.52 6.86
C ILE A 166 11.49 -25.49 7.78
N THR A 167 10.71 -26.40 7.20
CA THR A 167 9.88 -27.35 7.99
C THR A 167 10.71 -28.36 8.78
N THR A 168 11.95 -28.61 8.36
CA THR A 168 12.90 -29.49 9.06
C THR A 168 13.84 -28.75 10.01
N GLY A 169 13.81 -27.41 10.03
CA GLY A 169 14.72 -26.60 10.82
C GLY A 169 16.17 -26.63 10.33
N ALA A 170 16.40 -26.98 9.06
CA ALA A 170 17.73 -27.01 8.48
C ALA A 170 18.32 -25.60 8.36
N ARG A 171 19.64 -25.49 8.55
CA ARG A 171 20.36 -24.22 8.34
C ARG A 171 20.36 -23.89 6.85
N PHE A 172 19.83 -22.74 6.48
CA PHE A 172 19.84 -22.23 5.11
C PHE A 172 20.89 -21.14 4.93
N GLU A 173 21.72 -21.27 3.90
CA GLU A 173 22.68 -20.25 3.47
C GLU A 173 22.68 -20.08 1.94
N VAL A 174 23.26 -18.98 1.47
CA VAL A 174 23.40 -18.66 0.05
C VAL A 174 24.86 -18.58 -0.34
N ALA A 175 25.19 -19.19 -1.48
CA ALA A 175 26.46 -19.02 -2.19
C ALA A 175 26.23 -18.18 -3.46
N MET A 176 27.22 -17.35 -3.79
CA MET A 176 27.23 -16.51 -4.99
C MET A 176 28.64 -16.50 -5.58
N GLY A 177 28.74 -16.42 -6.91
CA GLY A 177 30.02 -16.16 -7.55
C GLY A 177 30.57 -14.79 -7.14
N THR A 178 31.90 -14.60 -7.21
CA THR A 178 32.59 -13.40 -6.71
C THR A 178 32.00 -12.09 -7.25
N ALA A 179 31.70 -12.03 -8.54
CA ALA A 179 31.10 -10.85 -9.16
C ALA A 179 29.67 -10.56 -8.66
N GLN A 180 28.85 -11.61 -8.49
CA GLN A 180 27.49 -11.48 -7.95
C GLN A 180 27.49 -11.08 -6.48
N LYS A 181 28.43 -11.63 -5.69
CA LYS A 181 28.63 -11.24 -4.29
C LYS A 181 29.06 -9.78 -4.17
N ALA A 182 29.96 -9.31 -5.03
CA ALA A 182 30.39 -7.90 -5.03
C ALA A 182 29.22 -6.97 -5.38
N ALA A 183 28.48 -7.27 -6.46
CA ALA A 183 27.28 -6.50 -6.84
C ALA A 183 26.23 -6.49 -5.72
N PHE A 184 25.98 -7.65 -5.10
CA PHE A 184 25.10 -7.76 -3.95
C PHE A 184 25.51 -6.83 -2.80
N LEU A 185 26.78 -6.86 -2.38
CA LEU A 185 27.27 -6.04 -1.27
C LEU A 185 27.25 -4.53 -1.59
N GLU A 186 27.39 -4.16 -2.86
CA GLU A 186 27.23 -2.77 -3.31
C GLU A 186 25.75 -2.35 -3.25
N ASP A 187 24.87 -3.14 -3.84
CA ASP A 187 23.45 -2.80 -4.00
C ASP A 187 22.69 -2.74 -2.67
N ILE A 188 22.99 -3.63 -1.70
CA ILE A 188 22.26 -3.66 -0.40
C ILE A 188 22.55 -2.47 0.50
N GLN A 189 23.47 -1.59 0.12
CA GLN A 189 23.67 -0.30 0.79
C GLN A 189 22.57 0.72 0.46
N ASP A 190 21.76 0.47 -0.58
CA ASP A 190 20.52 1.18 -0.86
C ASP A 190 19.36 0.58 -0.03
N ASP A 191 18.63 1.43 0.69
CA ASP A 191 17.49 1.11 1.55
C ASP A 191 16.42 0.21 0.87
N SER A 192 16.36 0.13 -0.46
CA SER A 192 15.30 -0.57 -1.21
C SER A 192 15.72 -1.79 -2.02
N ALA A 193 17.02 -2.02 -2.22
CA ALA A 193 17.50 -3.03 -3.18
C ALA A 193 17.10 -4.46 -2.79
N PHE A 194 17.19 -4.80 -1.51
CA PHE A 194 16.80 -6.13 -1.04
C PHE A 194 15.29 -6.36 -1.14
N THR A 195 14.49 -5.37 -0.74
CA THR A 195 13.03 -5.43 -0.88
C THR A 195 12.60 -5.52 -2.34
N ALA A 196 13.33 -4.85 -3.25
CA ALA A 196 13.13 -4.99 -4.68
C ALA A 196 13.43 -6.41 -5.17
N MET A 197 14.52 -7.04 -4.70
CA MET A 197 14.82 -8.44 -5.01
C MET A 197 13.70 -9.37 -4.50
N LEU A 198 13.24 -9.22 -3.26
CA LEU A 198 12.13 -10.00 -2.71
C LEU A 198 10.85 -9.85 -3.53
N ALA A 199 10.60 -8.66 -4.10
CA ALA A 199 9.46 -8.41 -4.96
C ALA A 199 9.50 -9.18 -6.29
N THR A 200 10.68 -9.59 -6.77
CA THR A 200 10.85 -10.38 -8.00
C THR A 200 10.47 -11.86 -7.81
N ILE A 201 10.71 -12.40 -6.62
CA ILE A 201 10.40 -13.79 -6.26
C ILE A 201 8.88 -13.95 -6.33
N LYS A 202 8.39 -14.97 -7.04
CA LYS A 202 6.97 -15.39 -7.05
C LYS A 202 6.92 -16.91 -7.18
N SER A 203 6.80 -17.62 -6.06
CA SER A 203 6.83 -19.09 -6.05
C SER A 203 5.73 -19.71 -6.90
N GLU A 204 4.55 -19.08 -6.99
CA GLU A 204 3.48 -19.54 -7.88
C GLU A 204 3.87 -19.49 -9.37
N ALA A 205 4.78 -18.60 -9.77
CA ALA A 205 5.24 -18.51 -11.16
C ALA A 205 6.36 -19.51 -11.49
N SER A 206 6.80 -20.32 -10.52
CA SER A 206 7.97 -21.20 -10.68
C SER A 206 7.71 -22.39 -11.61
N GLN A 207 8.74 -22.85 -12.32
CA GLN A 207 8.59 -23.87 -13.37
C GLN A 207 9.35 -25.16 -13.06
N THR A 208 8.88 -26.26 -13.63
CA THR A 208 9.56 -27.57 -13.63
C THR A 208 9.73 -28.05 -15.07
N ALA A 209 10.80 -28.80 -15.34
CA ALA A 209 11.01 -29.43 -16.64
C ALA A 209 9.93 -30.48 -16.95
N VAL A 210 9.47 -31.19 -15.92
CA VAL A 210 8.36 -32.15 -16.01
C VAL A 210 7.11 -31.52 -15.38
N ALA A 211 6.04 -31.33 -16.17
CA ALA A 211 4.85 -30.62 -15.72
C ALA A 211 4.10 -31.32 -14.56
N SER A 212 4.18 -32.66 -14.48
CA SER A 212 3.57 -33.43 -13.38
C SER A 212 4.19 -33.11 -12.02
N ASP A 213 5.48 -32.79 -11.95
CA ASP A 213 6.18 -32.49 -10.70
C ASP A 213 5.57 -31.28 -10.00
N ARG A 214 5.29 -30.20 -10.75
CA ARG A 214 4.65 -29.01 -10.19
C ARG A 214 3.29 -29.35 -9.59
N SER A 215 2.49 -30.16 -10.28
CA SER A 215 1.18 -30.60 -9.77
C SER A 215 1.32 -31.41 -8.48
N ASN A 216 2.31 -32.28 -8.39
CA ASN A 216 2.53 -33.13 -7.22
C ASN A 216 3.08 -32.35 -6.03
N ILE A 217 4.03 -31.42 -6.24
CA ILE A 217 4.52 -30.49 -5.22
C ILE A 217 3.37 -29.65 -4.68
N THR A 218 2.54 -29.10 -5.58
CA THR A 218 1.39 -28.28 -5.19
C THR A 218 0.41 -29.08 -4.32
N LYS A 219 0.11 -30.34 -4.68
CA LYS A 219 -0.74 -31.23 -3.86
C LYS A 219 -0.15 -31.46 -2.47
N ARG A 220 1.16 -31.70 -2.38
CA ARG A 220 1.85 -31.92 -1.09
C ARG A 220 1.81 -30.67 -0.20
N MET A 221 2.01 -29.48 -0.78
CA MET A 221 1.84 -28.21 -0.08
C MET A 221 0.39 -28.00 0.40
N GLN A 222 -0.60 -28.31 -0.44
CA GLN A 222 -2.02 -28.25 -0.07
C GLN A 222 -2.36 -29.20 1.09
N GLN A 223 -1.80 -30.42 1.10
CA GLN A 223 -1.95 -31.36 2.21
C GLN A 223 -1.37 -30.83 3.53
N ALA A 224 -0.30 -30.02 3.45
CA ALA A 224 0.26 -29.31 4.60
C ALA A 224 -0.46 -28.00 4.94
N ASN A 225 -1.55 -27.66 4.23
CA ASN A 225 -2.27 -26.40 4.34
C ASN A 225 -1.39 -25.15 4.11
N VAL A 226 -0.44 -25.26 3.17
CA VAL A 226 0.48 -24.18 2.78
C VAL A 226 0.17 -23.76 1.35
N SER A 227 -0.18 -22.49 1.14
CA SER A 227 -0.32 -21.89 -0.18
C SER A 227 1.02 -21.37 -0.72
N PHE A 228 1.09 -21.05 -2.02
CA PHE A 228 2.28 -20.39 -2.57
C PHE A 228 2.56 -19.02 -1.94
N ALA A 229 1.52 -18.31 -1.48
CA ALA A 229 1.69 -17.04 -0.76
C ALA A 229 2.27 -17.26 0.64
N ASP A 230 1.90 -18.35 1.32
CA ASP A 230 2.52 -18.74 2.59
C ASP A 230 3.99 -19.09 2.37
N LEU A 231 4.28 -19.86 1.31
CA LEU A 231 5.64 -20.22 0.93
C LEU A 231 6.51 -19.01 0.62
N ASP A 232 5.99 -18.03 -0.14
CA ASP A 232 6.73 -16.78 -0.40
C ASP A 232 7.10 -16.06 0.90
N ARG A 233 6.17 -15.96 1.87
CA ARG A 233 6.44 -15.33 3.17
C ARG A 233 7.49 -16.09 3.97
N MET A 234 7.39 -17.41 4.01
CA MET A 234 8.40 -18.28 4.62
C MET A 234 9.78 -18.07 3.99
N LEU A 235 9.83 -17.93 2.66
CA LEU A 235 11.05 -17.66 1.90
C LEU A 235 11.66 -16.29 2.27
N PHE A 236 10.82 -15.27 2.38
CA PHE A 236 11.25 -13.91 2.75
C PHE A 236 11.88 -13.90 4.13
N ASP A 237 11.27 -14.56 5.11
CA ASP A 237 11.83 -14.65 6.46
C ASP A 237 13.21 -15.34 6.48
N VAL A 238 13.39 -16.41 5.69
CA VAL A 238 14.68 -17.10 5.55
C VAL A 238 15.73 -16.21 4.88
N LEU A 239 15.39 -15.57 3.77
CA LEU A 239 16.31 -14.70 3.03
C LEU A 239 16.69 -13.46 3.84
N GLU A 240 15.76 -12.88 4.59
CA GLU A 240 16.05 -11.78 5.51
C GLU A 240 16.96 -12.21 6.65
N ALA A 241 16.76 -13.40 7.22
CA ALA A 241 17.62 -13.92 8.26
C ALA A 241 19.05 -14.16 7.74
N TRP A 242 19.17 -14.71 6.52
CA TRP A 242 20.44 -14.84 5.82
C TRP A 242 21.09 -13.48 5.55
N MET A 243 20.34 -12.49 5.05
CA MET A 243 20.81 -11.14 4.81
C MET A 243 21.44 -10.54 6.07
N ARG A 244 20.72 -10.58 7.20
CA ARG A 244 21.22 -10.06 8.47
C ARG A 244 22.52 -10.77 8.89
N ARG A 245 22.62 -12.08 8.77
CA ARG A 245 23.87 -12.80 9.06
C ARG A 245 25.02 -12.37 8.13
N THR A 246 24.73 -12.11 6.86
CA THR A 246 25.72 -11.68 5.88
C THR A 246 26.26 -10.29 6.19
N VAL A 247 25.37 -9.32 6.49
CA VAL A 247 25.77 -7.98 6.92
C VAL A 247 26.54 -8.04 8.24
N GLN A 248 26.11 -8.87 9.20
CA GLN A 248 26.82 -9.07 10.46
C GLN A 248 28.26 -9.58 10.23
N SER A 249 28.44 -10.54 9.32
CA SER A 249 29.77 -11.03 8.95
C SER A 249 30.66 -9.92 8.36
N GLN A 250 30.10 -8.96 7.60
CA GLN A 250 30.87 -7.81 7.12
C GLN A 250 31.26 -6.84 8.25
N ILE A 251 30.42 -6.70 9.28
CA ILE A 251 30.73 -5.88 10.48
C ILE A 251 31.86 -6.51 11.31
N ASP A 252 31.83 -7.84 11.44
CA ASP A 252 32.77 -8.60 12.28
C ASP A 252 34.08 -8.97 11.54
N ARG A 253 34.20 -8.61 10.27
CA ARG A 253 35.35 -8.92 9.42
C ARG A 253 36.62 -8.28 10.00
N SER A 254 37.59 -9.11 10.36
CA SER A 254 38.80 -8.69 11.10
C SER A 254 39.69 -7.68 10.37
N ASN A 255 39.63 -7.62 9.04
CA ASN A 255 40.37 -6.69 8.21
C ASN A 255 39.55 -5.48 7.72
N ALA A 256 38.28 -5.35 8.14
CA ALA A 256 37.46 -4.21 7.74
C ALA A 256 38.01 -2.91 8.34
N THR A 257 38.12 -1.88 7.51
CA THR A 257 38.40 -0.53 7.97
C THR A 257 37.25 -0.03 8.85
N LEU A 258 37.54 0.93 9.72
CA LEU A 258 36.51 1.56 10.55
C LEU A 258 35.38 2.18 9.71
N VAL A 259 35.71 2.76 8.55
CA VAL A 259 34.71 3.31 7.61
C VAL A 259 33.79 2.21 7.08
N GLU A 260 34.35 1.11 6.57
CA GLU A 260 33.54 -0.03 6.10
C GLU A 260 32.64 -0.58 7.20
N ARG A 261 33.19 -0.74 8.42
CA ARG A 261 32.42 -1.23 9.57
C ARG A 261 31.25 -0.31 9.90
N ALA A 262 31.45 1.01 9.87
CA ALA A 262 30.41 2.00 10.10
C ALA A 262 29.32 1.95 9.01
N THR A 263 29.71 1.81 7.74
CA THR A 263 28.77 1.63 6.62
C THR A 263 27.90 0.39 6.84
N TRP A 264 28.49 -0.76 7.19
CA TRP A 264 27.72 -1.98 7.43
C TRP A 264 26.81 -1.91 8.66
N LEU A 265 27.23 -1.19 9.70
CA LEU A 265 26.37 -0.91 10.86
C LEU A 265 25.16 -0.05 10.48
N LEU A 266 25.30 0.90 9.53
CA LEU A 266 24.16 1.65 9.01
C LEU A 266 23.19 0.76 8.24
N VAL A 267 23.69 -0.10 7.35
CA VAL A 267 22.87 -1.07 6.62
C VAL A 267 22.11 -1.99 7.58
N MET A 268 22.79 -2.51 8.61
CA MET A 268 22.14 -3.30 9.66
C MET A 268 21.06 -2.50 10.41
N GLY A 269 21.32 -1.23 10.69
CA GLY A 269 20.36 -0.32 11.31
C GLY A 269 19.10 -0.14 10.47
N ASP A 270 19.24 0.00 9.15
CA ASP A 270 18.11 0.12 8.22
C ASP A 270 17.29 -1.17 8.15
N LEU A 271 17.94 -2.34 8.10
CA LEU A 271 17.26 -3.65 8.13
C LEU A 271 16.42 -3.81 9.40
N TRP A 272 16.93 -3.41 10.57
CA TRP A 272 16.17 -3.43 11.82
C TRP A 272 15.04 -2.40 11.85
N ARG A 273 15.26 -1.22 11.26
CA ARG A 273 14.25 -0.16 11.12
C ARG A 273 13.06 -0.65 10.28
N GLU A 274 13.30 -1.34 9.17
CA GLU A 274 12.22 -1.93 8.35
C GLU A 274 11.40 -2.97 9.13
N LYS A 275 12.07 -3.75 9.99
CA LYS A 275 11.41 -4.69 10.92
C LYS A 275 10.75 -4.03 12.12
N LYS A 276 10.79 -2.69 12.22
CA LYS A 276 10.29 -1.88 13.34
C LYS A 276 10.94 -2.24 14.69
N GLN A 277 12.12 -2.85 14.68
CA GLN A 277 12.90 -3.12 15.89
C GLN A 277 13.82 -1.93 16.19
N PHE A 278 13.21 -0.82 16.63
CA PHE A 278 13.91 0.46 16.75
C PHE A 278 15.07 0.44 17.76
N ALA A 279 15.00 -0.38 18.81
CA ALA A 279 16.10 -0.52 19.78
C ALA A 279 17.34 -1.15 19.12
N ASN A 280 17.17 -2.24 18.36
CA ASN A 280 18.27 -2.89 17.64
C ASN A 280 18.83 -1.98 16.55
N ALA A 281 17.95 -1.28 15.82
CA ALA A 281 18.36 -0.28 14.85
C ALA A 281 19.21 0.82 15.49
N LYS A 282 18.78 1.36 16.64
CA LYS A 282 19.50 2.44 17.33
C LYS A 282 20.87 1.99 17.79
N ALA A 283 21.00 0.79 18.36
CA ALA A 283 22.30 0.25 18.77
C ALA A 283 23.30 0.18 17.60
N CYS A 284 22.84 -0.21 16.41
CA CYS A 284 23.68 -0.28 15.21
C CYS A 284 24.10 1.13 14.75
N VAL A 285 23.14 2.07 14.63
CA VAL A 285 23.43 3.43 14.14
C VAL A 285 24.27 4.23 15.16
N ASP A 286 24.06 4.03 16.46
CA ASP A 286 24.90 4.64 17.51
C ASP A 286 26.35 4.17 17.42
N ALA A 287 26.57 2.87 17.17
CA ALA A 287 27.91 2.34 16.97
C ALA A 287 28.57 2.92 15.71
N ALA A 288 27.82 3.08 14.61
CA ALA A 288 28.31 3.74 13.40
C ALA A 288 28.68 5.21 13.65
N LEU A 289 27.83 5.95 14.39
CA LEU A 289 28.09 7.34 14.76
C LEU A 289 29.33 7.47 15.65
N CYS A 290 29.50 6.57 16.63
CA CYS A 290 30.68 6.51 17.50
C CYS A 290 31.96 6.36 16.67
N ILE A 291 31.98 5.41 15.73
CA ILE A 291 33.15 5.21 14.85
C ILE A 291 33.46 6.46 14.03
N HIS A 292 32.45 7.05 13.40
CA HIS A 292 32.65 8.24 12.57
C HIS A 292 33.10 9.47 13.36
N ARG A 293 32.54 9.69 14.55
CA ARG A 293 32.80 10.88 15.37
C ARG A 293 34.04 10.75 16.22
N ASP A 294 34.18 9.64 16.94
CA ASP A 294 35.18 9.50 18.01
C ASP A 294 36.46 8.83 17.49
N ASP A 295 36.35 7.78 16.68
CA ASP A 295 37.54 7.05 16.18
C ASP A 295 38.14 7.69 14.93
N LEU A 296 37.30 8.13 13.99
CA LEU A 296 37.73 8.72 12.72
C LEU A 296 37.85 10.25 12.77
N ALA A 297 37.22 10.91 13.76
CA ALA A 297 37.06 12.37 13.81
C ALA A 297 36.62 12.96 12.45
N SER A 298 35.74 12.24 11.75
CA SER A 298 35.41 12.50 10.36
C SER A 298 34.53 13.74 10.22
N LYS A 299 34.81 14.55 9.20
CA LYS A 299 33.91 15.62 8.73
C LYS A 299 33.10 15.20 7.51
N HIS A 300 33.13 13.91 7.16
CA HIS A 300 32.42 13.37 6.01
C HIS A 300 30.90 13.52 6.20
N PRO A 301 30.12 13.76 5.12
CA PRO A 301 28.67 13.84 5.17
C PRO A 301 27.97 12.69 5.90
N ASP A 302 28.57 11.48 5.88
CA ASP A 302 28.03 10.29 6.56
C ASP A 302 27.88 10.47 8.06
N VAL A 303 28.72 11.26 8.72
CA VAL A 303 28.61 11.53 10.17
C VAL A 303 27.24 12.13 10.48
N TRP A 304 26.80 13.07 9.65
CA TRP A 304 25.53 13.76 9.82
C TRP A 304 24.35 12.89 9.41
N LYS A 305 24.54 12.00 8.42
CA LYS A 305 23.56 10.95 8.09
C LYS A 305 23.35 10.00 9.27
N CYS A 306 24.43 9.53 9.91
CA CYS A 306 24.35 8.71 11.14
C CYS A 306 23.63 9.46 12.25
N MET A 307 24.00 10.72 12.49
CA MET A 307 23.42 11.56 13.54
C MET A 307 21.91 11.77 13.34
N ALA A 308 21.48 12.09 12.12
CA ALA A 308 20.06 12.23 11.78
C ALA A 308 19.28 10.92 11.99
N ARG A 309 19.84 9.78 11.57
CA ARG A 309 19.23 8.46 11.79
C ARG A 309 19.15 8.10 13.27
N THR A 310 20.18 8.37 14.07
CA THR A 310 20.13 8.20 15.53
C THR A 310 19.06 9.09 16.16
N ALA A 311 18.96 10.35 15.74
CA ALA A 311 17.96 11.29 16.24
C ALA A 311 16.53 10.80 15.95
N PHE A 312 16.28 10.31 14.72
CA PHE A 312 15.01 9.71 14.36
C PHE A 312 14.68 8.50 15.25
N LEU A 313 15.62 7.58 15.43
CA LEU A 313 15.41 6.39 16.25
C LEU A 313 15.23 6.72 17.74
N ALA A 314 15.96 7.71 18.27
CA ALA A 314 15.76 8.23 19.61
C ALA A 314 14.35 8.82 19.78
N SER A 315 13.83 9.54 18.78
CA SER A 315 12.45 10.04 18.79
C SER A 315 11.41 8.91 18.79
N LYS A 316 11.68 7.78 18.13
CA LYS A 316 10.76 6.62 18.11
C LYS A 316 10.79 5.78 19.39
N LEU A 317 11.84 5.92 20.19
CA LEU A 317 11.99 5.26 21.50
C LEU A 317 11.64 6.20 22.66
N ASP A 318 10.97 7.31 22.38
CA ASP A 318 10.53 8.31 23.36
C ASP A 318 11.65 8.85 24.27
N HIS A 319 12.87 8.97 23.72
CA HIS A 319 13.95 9.67 24.42
C HIS A 319 13.63 11.17 24.57
N PRO A 320 14.23 11.87 25.57
CA PRO A 320 13.96 13.28 25.83
C PRO A 320 14.17 14.12 24.58
N ARG A 321 13.23 15.03 24.31
CA ARG A 321 13.22 15.83 23.08
C ARG A 321 14.54 16.54 22.83
N GLU A 322 15.11 17.12 23.87
CA GLU A 322 16.35 17.89 23.84
C GLU A 322 17.51 17.08 23.22
N THR A 323 17.51 15.75 23.39
CA THR A 323 18.55 14.88 22.85
C THR A 323 18.49 14.77 21.33
N TRP A 324 17.34 14.39 20.76
CA TRP A 324 17.21 14.21 19.33
C TRP A 324 17.02 15.55 18.58
N ASP A 325 16.44 16.56 19.23
CA ASP A 325 16.25 17.90 18.65
C ASP A 325 17.60 18.57 18.34
N ALA A 326 18.53 18.52 19.30
CA ALA A 326 19.89 19.03 19.12
C ALA A 326 20.63 18.28 18.00
N MET A 327 20.52 16.94 17.97
CA MET A 327 21.15 16.12 16.94
C MET A 327 20.62 16.41 15.53
N PHE A 328 19.29 16.57 15.37
CA PHE A 328 18.73 16.95 14.07
C PHE A 328 19.18 18.35 13.64
N HIS A 329 19.20 19.31 14.57
CA HIS A 329 19.66 20.67 14.27
C HIS A 329 21.12 20.70 13.82
N GLU A 330 21.99 19.98 14.53
CA GLU A 330 23.42 19.85 14.18
C GLU A 330 23.59 19.18 12.81
N ALA A 331 22.96 18.01 12.60
CA ALA A 331 23.03 17.28 11.34
C ALA A 331 22.53 18.13 10.15
N LEU A 332 21.37 18.76 10.29
CA LEU A 332 20.77 19.58 9.22
C LEU A 332 21.65 20.81 8.91
N THR A 333 22.23 21.45 9.92
CA THR A 333 23.11 22.62 9.73
C THR A 333 24.35 22.23 8.93
N HIS A 334 25.02 21.16 9.31
CA HIS A 334 26.23 20.72 8.64
C HIS A 334 25.97 20.12 7.25
N GLN A 335 24.90 19.34 7.08
CA GLN A 335 24.50 18.85 5.75
C GLN A 335 24.13 20.00 4.81
N SER A 336 23.40 21.00 5.30
CA SER A 336 23.05 22.19 4.50
C SER A 336 24.28 22.97 4.05
N ALA A 337 25.30 23.08 4.90
CA ALA A 337 26.55 23.77 4.56
C ALA A 337 27.44 22.98 3.58
N LEU A 338 27.47 21.65 3.69
CA LEU A 338 28.34 20.78 2.89
C LEU A 338 27.73 20.37 1.55
N LEU A 339 26.46 19.96 1.56
CA LEU A 339 25.75 19.38 0.41
C LEU A 339 24.75 20.36 -0.23
N GLY A 340 24.31 21.37 0.53
CA GLY A 340 23.24 22.27 0.14
C GLY A 340 21.85 21.80 0.60
N LEU A 341 20.90 22.74 0.62
CA LEU A 341 19.52 22.52 1.07
C LEU A 341 18.67 21.67 0.11
N ASP A 342 19.06 21.59 -1.16
CA ASP A 342 18.33 20.84 -2.20
C ASP A 342 18.89 19.41 -2.38
N HIS A 343 19.92 19.03 -1.62
CA HIS A 343 20.47 17.68 -1.65
C HIS A 343 19.53 16.67 -0.98
N TYR A 344 19.43 15.45 -1.53
CA TYR A 344 18.48 14.43 -1.08
C TYR A 344 18.63 14.09 0.40
N ASP A 345 19.87 13.88 0.88
CA ASP A 345 20.12 13.57 2.30
C ASP A 345 19.72 14.72 3.24
N THR A 346 19.96 15.97 2.85
CA THR A 346 19.55 17.15 3.64
C THR A 346 18.04 17.23 3.75
N LEU A 347 17.32 16.97 2.64
CA LEU A 347 15.86 16.95 2.62
C LEU A 347 15.29 15.77 3.42
N TYR A 348 15.93 14.61 3.38
CA TYR A 348 15.52 13.46 4.18
C TYR A 348 15.66 13.74 5.69
N THR A 349 16.78 14.35 6.11
CA THR A 349 16.95 14.82 7.49
C THR A 349 15.90 15.87 7.88
N MET A 350 15.58 16.81 6.98
CA MET A 350 14.55 17.82 7.21
C MET A 350 13.16 17.19 7.40
N HIS A 351 12.82 16.22 6.54
CA HIS A 351 11.59 15.44 6.66
C HIS A 351 11.50 14.69 7.99
N ASP A 352 12.56 13.97 8.37
CA ASP A 352 12.58 13.16 9.59
C ASP A 352 12.50 14.04 10.84
N PHE A 353 13.19 15.18 10.83
CA PHE A 353 13.14 16.15 11.91
C PHE A 353 11.75 16.77 12.06
N GLY A 354 11.13 17.15 10.94
CA GLY A 354 9.77 17.68 10.93
C GLY A 354 8.75 16.66 11.41
N SER A 355 8.87 15.41 10.95
CA SER A 355 8.03 14.29 11.37
C SER A 355 8.16 13.94 12.84
N ALA A 356 9.39 13.90 13.36
CA ALA A 356 9.65 13.69 14.79
C ALA A 356 9.08 14.84 15.63
N SER A 357 9.25 16.09 15.19
CA SER A 357 8.70 17.28 15.85
C SER A 357 7.17 17.23 15.93
N ILE A 358 6.50 16.82 14.84
CA ILE A 358 5.05 16.64 14.80
C ILE A 358 4.60 15.59 15.81
N TYR A 359 5.25 14.41 15.80
CA TYR A 359 4.87 13.28 16.67
C TYR A 359 5.00 13.62 18.16
N HIS A 360 5.97 14.47 18.52
CA HIS A 360 6.24 14.92 19.89
C HIS A 360 5.58 16.26 20.25
N GLY A 361 4.55 16.66 19.52
CA GLY A 361 3.69 17.81 19.87
C GLY A 361 4.22 19.19 19.48
N ALA A 362 5.41 19.29 18.86
CA ALA A 362 5.95 20.54 18.32
C ALA A 362 5.46 20.78 16.88
N ILE A 363 4.13 20.80 16.74
CA ILE A 363 3.46 20.59 15.44
C ILE A 363 3.73 21.74 14.47
N GLU A 364 3.70 23.00 14.92
CA GLU A 364 3.93 24.16 14.04
C GLU A 364 5.33 24.15 13.40
N ARG A 365 6.37 23.95 14.22
CA ARG A 365 7.75 23.84 13.73
C ARG A 365 7.90 22.65 12.81
N GLY A 366 7.33 21.51 13.19
CA GLY A 366 7.38 20.31 12.38
C GLY A 366 6.70 20.47 11.03
N LEU A 367 5.50 21.08 10.99
CA LEU A 367 4.78 21.45 9.76
C LEU A 367 5.61 22.36 8.87
N SER A 368 6.23 23.40 9.43
CA SER A 368 7.11 24.30 8.66
C SER A 368 8.23 23.54 7.96
N LEU A 369 8.89 22.62 8.67
CA LEU A 369 9.98 21.80 8.12
C LEU A 369 9.49 20.86 7.02
N VAL A 370 8.37 20.15 7.23
CA VAL A 370 7.87 19.20 6.22
C VAL A 370 7.26 19.89 5.00
N HIS A 371 6.70 21.10 5.14
CA HIS A 371 6.29 21.93 4.00
C HIS A 371 7.48 22.39 3.18
N GLU A 372 8.53 22.90 3.81
CA GLU A 372 9.76 23.28 3.09
C GLU A 372 10.37 22.07 2.37
N CYS A 373 10.46 20.93 3.06
CA CYS A 373 10.92 19.69 2.44
C CYS A 373 10.07 19.31 1.22
N PHE A 374 8.74 19.37 1.34
CA PHE A 374 7.83 19.06 0.25
C PHE A 374 8.04 19.97 -0.97
N GLU A 375 8.08 21.29 -0.77
CA GLU A 375 8.25 22.26 -1.87
C GLU A 375 9.58 22.07 -2.61
N ARG A 376 10.67 21.80 -1.86
CA ARG A 376 11.98 21.51 -2.45
C ARG A 376 11.99 20.18 -3.19
N CYS A 377 11.44 19.12 -2.58
CA CYS A 377 11.36 17.81 -3.21
C CYS A 377 10.55 17.83 -4.51
N ASP A 378 9.37 18.48 -4.50
CA ASP A 378 8.49 18.60 -5.66
C ASP A 378 9.18 19.36 -6.80
N ARG A 379 9.95 20.40 -6.48
CA ARG A 379 10.73 21.19 -7.45
C ARG A 379 11.94 20.45 -8.02
N CYS A 380 12.74 19.82 -7.17
CA CYS A 380 14.04 19.26 -7.56
C CYS A 380 13.94 17.85 -8.14
N PHE A 381 13.05 17.01 -7.61
CA PHE A 381 12.96 15.60 -8.01
C PHE A 381 11.61 15.19 -8.59
N GLY A 382 10.63 16.09 -8.57
CA GLY A 382 9.30 15.86 -9.09
C GLY A 382 8.41 15.01 -8.18
N HIS A 383 7.18 14.81 -8.66
CA HIS A 383 6.08 14.21 -7.90
C HIS A 383 6.10 12.67 -7.81
N THR A 384 7.11 11.99 -8.35
CA THR A 384 7.19 10.51 -8.38
C THR A 384 8.16 9.92 -7.36
N LYS A 385 8.98 10.74 -6.69
CA LYS A 385 9.92 10.23 -5.69
C LYS A 385 9.24 9.90 -4.36
N PRO A 386 9.68 8.83 -3.66
CA PRO A 386 9.12 8.44 -2.36
C PRO A 386 9.14 9.57 -1.32
N LEU A 387 10.23 10.34 -1.23
CA LEU A 387 10.38 11.42 -0.25
C LEU A 387 9.31 12.51 -0.39
N THR A 388 8.89 12.85 -1.62
CA THR A 388 7.80 13.82 -1.86
C THR A 388 6.49 13.32 -1.24
N PHE A 389 6.18 12.02 -1.36
CA PHE A 389 4.99 11.43 -0.74
C PHE A 389 5.11 11.35 0.78
N HIS A 390 6.29 11.03 1.31
CA HIS A 390 6.53 11.00 2.75
C HIS A 390 6.31 12.39 3.37
N ALA A 391 6.83 13.44 2.75
CA ALA A 391 6.60 14.82 3.19
C ALA A 391 5.12 15.22 3.16
N MET A 392 4.39 14.88 2.09
CA MET A 392 2.94 15.11 2.03
C MET A 392 2.17 14.40 3.14
N ASN A 393 2.52 13.14 3.41
CA ASN A 393 1.91 12.37 4.49
C ASN A 393 2.23 12.97 5.85
N ALA A 394 3.46 13.40 6.08
CA ALA A 394 3.87 14.05 7.31
C ALA A 394 3.13 15.39 7.53
N ILE A 395 2.93 16.19 6.48
CA ILE A 395 2.10 17.41 6.52
C ILE A 395 0.67 17.06 6.96
N ALA A 396 0.08 16.04 6.34
CA ALA A 396 -1.27 15.60 6.67
C ALA A 396 -1.39 15.15 8.13
N CYS A 397 -0.42 14.36 8.61
CA CYS A 397 -0.31 13.98 10.02
C CYS A 397 -0.14 15.20 10.95
N GLY A 398 0.63 16.21 10.55
CA GLY A 398 0.80 17.43 11.34
C GLY A 398 -0.53 18.15 11.58
N TYR A 399 -1.29 18.42 10.53
CA TYR A 399 -2.63 19.00 10.68
C TYR A 399 -3.58 18.10 11.47
N TYR A 400 -3.46 16.77 11.33
CA TYR A 400 -4.27 15.82 12.11
C TYR A 400 -3.99 15.96 13.61
N PHE A 401 -2.72 16.01 14.02
CA PHE A 401 -2.35 16.20 15.42
C PHE A 401 -2.69 17.60 15.96
N GLN A 402 -2.80 18.60 15.09
CA GLN A 402 -3.34 19.93 15.44
C GLN A 402 -4.86 19.95 15.59
N HIS A 403 -5.53 18.82 15.35
CA HIS A 403 -6.99 18.70 15.24
C HIS A 403 -7.59 19.57 14.11
N ASP A 404 -6.76 20.05 13.18
CA ASP A 404 -7.19 20.68 11.93
C ASP A 404 -7.48 19.60 10.89
N LEU A 405 -8.56 18.88 11.17
CA LEU A 405 -9.05 17.78 10.35
C LEU A 405 -9.30 18.20 8.88
N PRO A 406 -9.83 19.42 8.57
CA PRO A 406 -9.99 19.88 7.19
C PRO A 406 -8.67 19.99 6.41
N ASN A 407 -7.62 20.55 7.00
CA ASN A 407 -6.32 20.63 6.34
C ASN A 407 -5.63 19.27 6.27
N ALA A 408 -5.72 18.46 7.33
CA ALA A 408 -5.20 17.10 7.35
C ALA A 408 -5.77 16.26 6.21
N GLU A 409 -7.10 16.25 6.10
CA GLU A 409 -7.80 15.57 5.02
C GLU A 409 -7.42 16.15 3.66
N THR A 410 -7.32 17.46 3.50
CA THR A 410 -6.89 18.09 2.22
C THR A 410 -5.52 17.56 1.79
N TRP A 411 -4.57 17.41 2.72
CA TRP A 411 -3.24 16.89 2.40
C TRP A 411 -3.22 15.37 2.19
N PHE A 412 -3.98 14.59 2.97
CA PHE A 412 -4.19 13.17 2.69
C PHE A 412 -4.84 12.95 1.32
N PHE A 413 -5.82 13.77 0.97
CA PHE A 413 -6.50 13.76 -0.31
C PHE A 413 -5.56 14.18 -1.43
N LYS A 414 -4.73 15.23 -1.27
CA LYS A 414 -3.68 15.58 -2.23
C LYS A 414 -2.69 14.44 -2.44
N CYS A 415 -2.28 13.75 -1.37
CA CYS A 415 -1.39 12.59 -1.46
C CYS A 415 -2.04 11.46 -2.28
N TYR A 416 -3.30 11.16 -1.95
CA TYR A 416 -4.12 10.17 -2.66
C TYR A 416 -4.38 10.57 -4.13
N GLU A 417 -4.77 11.81 -4.40
CA GLU A 417 -5.00 12.33 -5.75
C GLU A 417 -3.73 12.43 -6.57
N ARG A 418 -2.59 12.82 -6.00
CA ARG A 418 -1.30 12.78 -6.71
C ARG A 418 -0.91 11.35 -7.07
N ARG A 419 -1.23 10.39 -6.20
CA ARG A 419 -1.12 8.96 -6.51
C ARG A 419 -2.11 8.51 -7.59
N ARG A 420 -3.28 9.18 -7.72
CA ARG A 420 -4.25 9.00 -8.80
C ARG A 420 -4.00 9.84 -10.06
N MET A 421 -3.12 10.84 -10.01
CA MET A 421 -2.90 11.80 -11.10
C MET A 421 -2.36 11.16 -12.39
N PRO A 422 -1.64 10.01 -12.37
CA PRO A 422 -1.37 9.24 -13.58
C PRO A 422 -2.62 8.68 -14.28
N MET A 423 -3.81 8.77 -13.65
CA MET A 423 -5.04 8.06 -14.01
C MET A 423 -6.11 9.01 -14.58
N GLN A 424 -5.70 10.00 -15.38
CA GLN A 424 -6.54 10.90 -16.18
C GLN A 424 -7.47 10.12 -17.12
N GLY A 425 -8.59 9.60 -16.61
CA GLY A 425 -9.52 8.75 -17.37
C GLY A 425 -9.05 7.31 -17.64
N LYS A 426 -7.76 7.01 -17.42
CA LYS A 426 -7.15 5.69 -17.65
C LYS A 426 -7.44 4.71 -16.51
N PHE A 427 -8.71 4.49 -16.19
CA PHE A 427 -9.13 3.63 -15.08
C PHE A 427 -8.70 2.16 -15.25
N ASP A 428 -8.50 1.70 -16.48
CA ASP A 428 -8.01 0.33 -16.70
C ASP A 428 -6.54 0.16 -16.31
N GLN A 429 -5.70 1.15 -16.65
CA GLN A 429 -4.29 1.16 -16.23
C GLN A 429 -4.17 1.34 -14.72
N ALA A 430 -5.06 2.15 -14.15
CA ALA A 430 -5.22 2.34 -12.71
C ALA A 430 -5.57 1.02 -12.01
N ALA A 431 -6.57 0.30 -12.52
CA ALA A 431 -7.01 -0.98 -11.99
C ALA A 431 -5.89 -2.03 -12.09
N ALA A 432 -5.17 -2.08 -13.22
CA ALA A 432 -4.02 -2.98 -13.39
C ALA A 432 -2.91 -2.70 -12.36
N THR A 433 -2.58 -1.42 -12.14
CA THR A 433 -1.56 -1.02 -11.16
C THR A 433 -2.02 -1.29 -9.73
N ALA A 434 -3.27 -0.96 -9.40
CA ALA A 434 -3.86 -1.22 -8.09
C ALA A 434 -3.92 -2.73 -7.81
N LYS A 435 -4.24 -3.55 -8.82
CA LYS A 435 -4.23 -5.01 -8.73
C LYS A 435 -2.82 -5.53 -8.47
N ALA A 436 -1.83 -5.05 -9.20
CA ALA A 436 -0.45 -5.44 -8.98
C ALA A 436 0.03 -5.08 -7.56
N CYS A 437 -0.30 -3.88 -7.07
CA CYS A 437 0.01 -3.47 -5.70
C CYS A 437 -0.68 -4.36 -4.68
N TYR A 438 -1.98 -4.60 -4.85
CA TYR A 438 -2.77 -5.48 -4.00
C TYR A 438 -2.18 -6.90 -3.96
N ASP A 439 -1.92 -7.51 -5.10
CA ASP A 439 -1.35 -8.86 -5.22
C ASP A 439 0.00 -8.94 -4.50
N VAL A 440 0.88 -7.94 -4.69
CA VAL A 440 2.18 -7.87 -4.01
C VAL A 440 2.01 -7.72 -2.50
N THR A 441 1.22 -6.76 -2.02
CA THR A 441 1.02 -6.53 -0.58
C THR A 441 0.36 -7.72 0.11
N ARG A 442 -0.66 -8.33 -0.50
CA ARG A 442 -1.34 -9.50 0.05
C ARG A 442 -0.41 -10.71 0.15
N ARG A 443 0.47 -10.89 -0.83
CA ARG A 443 1.47 -11.96 -0.85
C ARG A 443 2.61 -11.73 0.13
N THR A 444 3.15 -10.51 0.18
CA THR A 444 4.32 -10.17 1.00
C THR A 444 3.97 -9.94 2.47
N LEU A 445 2.89 -9.23 2.75
CA LEU A 445 2.50 -8.82 4.11
C LEU A 445 1.36 -9.65 4.69
N GLY A 446 0.64 -10.41 3.85
CA GLY A 446 -0.53 -11.15 4.25
C GLY A 446 -1.84 -10.35 4.18
N PRO A 447 -3.00 -11.02 4.33
CA PRO A 447 -4.32 -10.40 4.24
C PRO A 447 -4.66 -9.48 5.44
N ASP A 448 -4.10 -9.76 6.61
CA ASP A 448 -4.38 -9.05 7.88
C ASP A 448 -3.48 -7.81 8.09
N ASN A 449 -2.64 -7.46 7.11
CA ASN A 449 -1.79 -6.28 7.20
C ASN A 449 -2.53 -5.02 6.75
N GLN A 450 -2.40 -3.92 7.51
CA GLN A 450 -3.00 -2.63 7.19
C GLN A 450 -2.68 -2.13 5.77
N ASN A 451 -1.44 -2.33 5.29
CA ASN A 451 -1.07 -1.92 3.93
C ASN A 451 -1.80 -2.73 2.87
N THR A 452 -2.09 -4.00 3.15
CA THR A 452 -2.90 -4.86 2.28
C THR A 452 -4.34 -4.35 2.22
N TRP A 453 -4.93 -3.91 3.34
CA TRP A 453 -6.28 -3.31 3.37
C TRP A 453 -6.39 -2.04 2.53
N VAL A 454 -5.35 -1.20 2.54
CA VAL A 454 -5.27 -0.06 1.61
C VAL A 454 -5.25 -0.54 0.16
N GLY A 455 -4.52 -1.63 -0.12
CA GLY A 455 -4.53 -2.31 -1.42
C GLY A 455 -5.93 -2.78 -1.85
N TYR A 456 -6.65 -3.49 -0.96
CA TYR A 456 -8.03 -3.91 -1.20
C TYR A 456 -8.93 -2.71 -1.53
N ASN A 457 -8.90 -1.67 -0.69
CA ASN A 457 -9.70 -0.48 -0.86
C ASN A 457 -9.47 0.20 -2.22
N ASN A 458 -8.19 0.39 -2.58
CA ASN A 458 -7.83 1.04 -3.84
C ASN A 458 -8.26 0.20 -5.04
N LEU A 459 -8.03 -1.12 -5.01
CA LEU A 459 -8.45 -2.03 -6.09
C LEU A 459 -9.97 -2.05 -6.25
N GLY A 460 -10.72 -2.17 -5.14
CA GLY A 460 -12.18 -2.18 -5.14
C GLY A 460 -12.77 -0.89 -5.72
N GLN A 461 -12.19 0.27 -5.37
CA GLN A 461 -12.59 1.55 -5.95
C GLN A 461 -12.25 1.65 -7.44
N MET A 462 -11.12 1.08 -7.90
CA MET A 462 -10.78 1.07 -9.33
C MET A 462 -11.75 0.17 -10.12
N TYR A 463 -12.07 -1.02 -9.60
CA TYR A 463 -13.08 -1.90 -10.22
C TYR A 463 -14.46 -1.26 -10.26
N LEU A 464 -14.85 -0.51 -9.23
CA LEU A 464 -16.07 0.28 -9.27
C LEU A 464 -16.04 1.29 -10.44
N LEU A 465 -14.92 2.01 -10.61
CA LEU A 465 -14.79 3.03 -11.65
C LEU A 465 -14.70 2.46 -13.06
N THR A 466 -14.22 1.24 -13.25
CA THR A 466 -14.24 0.53 -14.54
C THR A 466 -15.55 -0.23 -14.80
N GLY A 467 -16.45 -0.30 -13.81
CA GLY A 467 -17.75 -1.00 -13.92
C GLY A 467 -17.69 -2.51 -13.63
N ALA A 468 -16.56 -3.02 -13.14
CA ALA A 468 -16.41 -4.41 -12.69
C ALA A 468 -17.03 -4.61 -11.30
N TYR A 469 -18.36 -4.51 -11.19
CA TYR A 469 -19.07 -4.46 -9.90
C TYR A 469 -18.90 -5.72 -9.04
N ASP A 470 -18.95 -6.91 -9.65
CA ASP A 470 -18.76 -8.16 -8.89
C ASP A 470 -17.36 -8.26 -8.30
N GLU A 471 -16.33 -7.88 -9.05
CA GLU A 471 -14.95 -7.84 -8.55
C GLU A 471 -14.76 -6.80 -7.45
N ALA A 472 -15.32 -5.59 -7.64
CA ALA A 472 -15.31 -4.54 -6.63
C ALA A 472 -15.96 -5.02 -5.33
N ARG A 473 -17.13 -5.65 -5.42
CA ARG A 473 -17.84 -6.21 -4.26
C ARG A 473 -17.00 -7.24 -3.53
N ARG A 474 -16.46 -8.23 -4.27
CA ARG A 474 -15.64 -9.30 -3.68
C ARG A 474 -14.44 -8.75 -2.92
N ILE A 475 -13.71 -7.81 -3.51
CA ILE A 475 -12.51 -7.20 -2.91
C ILE A 475 -12.87 -6.32 -1.70
N LEU A 476 -13.92 -5.49 -1.79
CA LEU A 476 -14.30 -4.61 -0.69
C LEU A 476 -14.88 -5.36 0.51
N VAL A 477 -15.67 -6.42 0.28
CA VAL A 477 -16.16 -7.30 1.37
C VAL A 477 -14.98 -8.02 2.03
N ALA A 478 -14.08 -8.60 1.23
CA ALA A 478 -12.88 -9.24 1.77
C ALA A 478 -11.99 -8.27 2.58
N CYS A 479 -11.96 -6.98 2.23
CA CYS A 479 -11.28 -5.95 3.01
C CYS A 479 -11.90 -5.80 4.40
N VAL A 480 -13.24 -5.68 4.46
CA VAL A 480 -13.96 -5.53 5.73
C VAL A 480 -13.75 -6.77 6.61
N ASP A 481 -13.88 -7.97 6.04
CA ASP A 481 -13.69 -9.23 6.75
C ASP A 481 -12.26 -9.39 7.28
N ALA A 482 -11.24 -9.17 6.43
CA ALA A 482 -9.83 -9.27 6.81
C ALA A 482 -9.41 -8.18 7.79
N SER A 483 -9.99 -6.99 7.69
CA SER A 483 -9.76 -5.96 8.70
C SER A 483 -10.35 -6.38 10.04
N ALA A 484 -11.54 -6.97 10.07
CA ALA A 484 -12.21 -7.36 11.31
C ALA A 484 -11.47 -8.46 12.09
N SER A 485 -10.72 -9.35 11.43
CA SER A 485 -9.94 -10.41 12.07
C SER A 485 -8.66 -9.95 12.78
N ALA A 486 -8.20 -8.72 12.54
CA ALA A 486 -6.82 -8.30 12.82
C ALA A 486 -6.66 -7.17 13.85
N ASN A 487 -7.61 -7.03 14.78
CA ASN A 487 -7.64 -5.94 15.78
C ASN A 487 -7.42 -4.52 15.19
N PRO A 488 -8.22 -4.10 14.20
CA PRO A 488 -8.08 -2.78 13.59
C PRO A 488 -8.59 -1.70 14.56
N THR A 489 -8.09 -0.47 14.39
CA THR A 489 -8.65 0.68 15.10
C THR A 489 -10.12 0.93 14.70
N ALA A 490 -10.90 1.54 15.59
CA ALA A 490 -12.30 1.87 15.30
C ALA A 490 -12.44 2.74 14.04
N GLU A 491 -11.51 3.67 13.82
CA GLU A 491 -11.46 4.54 12.64
C GLU A 491 -11.30 3.73 11.34
N GLN A 492 -10.36 2.77 11.31
CA GLN A 492 -10.12 1.91 10.15
C GLN A 492 -11.34 1.06 9.81
N GLN A 493 -11.99 0.45 10.81
CA GLN A 493 -13.20 -0.33 10.57
C GLN A 493 -14.31 0.50 9.93
N LEU A 494 -14.51 1.72 10.44
CA LEU A 494 -15.53 2.64 9.92
C LEU A 494 -15.19 3.12 8.52
N PHE A 495 -13.91 3.34 8.20
CA PHE A 495 -13.46 3.76 6.87
C PHE A 495 -13.77 2.71 5.80
N TYR A 496 -13.47 1.44 6.05
CA TYR A 496 -13.75 0.39 5.07
C TYR A 496 -15.26 0.14 4.91
N LYS A 497 -16.05 0.27 5.99
CA LYS A 497 -17.53 0.27 5.92
C LYS A 497 -18.07 1.44 5.10
N LEU A 498 -17.51 2.65 5.26
CA LEU A 498 -17.88 3.82 4.46
C LEU A 498 -17.64 3.57 2.97
N THR A 499 -16.47 3.00 2.61
CA THR A 499 -16.18 2.68 1.21
C THR A 499 -17.12 1.62 0.65
N LEU A 500 -17.44 0.57 1.42
CA LEU A 500 -18.40 -0.45 1.01
C LEU A 500 -19.82 0.11 0.87
N GLY A 501 -20.26 1.00 1.77
CA GLY A 501 -21.53 1.70 1.65
C GLY A 501 -21.63 2.59 0.41
N LYS A 502 -20.55 3.32 0.08
CA LYS A 502 -20.45 4.09 -1.18
C LYS A 502 -20.51 3.20 -2.41
N PHE A 503 -19.87 2.03 -2.36
CA PHE A 503 -19.96 1.05 -3.45
C PHE A 503 -21.42 0.63 -3.68
N TYR A 504 -22.14 0.24 -2.63
CA TYR A 504 -23.54 -0.17 -2.75
C TYR A 504 -24.45 0.95 -3.26
N LEU A 505 -24.20 2.20 -2.84
CA LEU A 505 -24.89 3.37 -3.38
C LEU A 505 -24.65 3.51 -4.90
N CYS A 506 -23.39 3.37 -5.34
CA CYS A 506 -23.05 3.44 -6.76
C CYS A 506 -23.60 2.25 -7.57
N THR A 507 -23.85 1.10 -6.96
CA THR A 507 -24.53 -0.05 -7.60
C THR A 507 -26.05 -0.04 -7.42
N LEU A 508 -26.61 1.01 -6.81
CA LEU A 508 -28.04 1.19 -6.54
C LEU A 508 -28.66 0.11 -5.62
N ASP A 509 -27.85 -0.57 -4.80
CA ASP A 509 -28.34 -1.41 -3.70
C ASP A 509 -28.56 -0.52 -2.47
N ILE A 510 -29.66 0.22 -2.48
CA ILE A 510 -29.90 1.29 -1.51
C ILE A 510 -30.04 0.74 -0.08
N ALA A 511 -30.60 -0.46 0.10
CA ALA A 511 -30.77 -1.07 1.42
C ALA A 511 -29.41 -1.36 2.08
N GLN A 512 -28.48 -1.99 1.36
CA GLN A 512 -27.13 -2.23 1.88
C GLN A 512 -26.34 -0.92 2.04
N ALA A 513 -26.48 0.00 1.08
CA ALA A 513 -25.85 1.31 1.16
C ALA A 513 -26.25 2.03 2.44
N GLN A 514 -27.55 2.13 2.72
CA GLN A 514 -28.07 2.81 3.91
C GLN A 514 -27.57 2.17 5.21
N SER A 515 -27.53 0.84 5.28
CA SER A 515 -27.02 0.11 6.45
C SER A 515 -25.55 0.49 6.75
N TYR A 516 -24.65 0.30 5.78
CA TYR A 516 -23.23 0.58 5.98
C TYR A 516 -22.92 2.06 6.16
N LEU A 517 -23.61 2.94 5.43
CA LEU A 517 -23.43 4.38 5.53
C LEU A 517 -23.94 4.93 6.86
N GLN A 518 -25.04 4.42 7.41
CA GLN A 518 -25.53 4.80 8.73
C GLN A 518 -24.55 4.36 9.83
N MET A 519 -24.06 3.12 9.75
CA MET A 519 -23.02 2.63 10.67
C MET A 519 -21.76 3.49 10.62
N ALA A 520 -21.31 3.89 9.42
CA ALA A 520 -20.16 4.76 9.24
C ALA A 520 -20.44 6.18 9.76
N HIS A 521 -21.58 6.78 9.43
CA HIS A 521 -21.97 8.12 9.87
C HIS A 521 -22.03 8.22 11.39
N ASP A 522 -22.80 7.34 12.04
CA ASP A 522 -22.97 7.36 13.49
C ASP A 522 -21.66 7.01 14.21
N GLY A 523 -20.89 6.09 13.65
CA GLY A 523 -19.60 5.69 14.18
C GLY A 523 -18.59 6.84 14.16
N PHE A 524 -18.41 7.49 13.01
CA PHE A 524 -17.50 8.63 12.89
C PHE A 524 -17.99 9.83 13.69
N LYS A 525 -19.31 10.10 13.71
CA LYS A 525 -19.90 11.17 14.52
C LYS A 525 -19.59 11.00 16.02
N ARG A 526 -19.65 9.77 16.53
CA ARG A 526 -19.29 9.45 17.93
C ARG A 526 -17.78 9.49 18.19
N LEU A 527 -16.97 9.05 17.23
CA LEU A 527 -15.52 8.92 17.39
C LEU A 527 -14.81 10.28 17.29
N THR A 528 -15.27 11.15 16.39
CA THR A 528 -14.63 12.42 16.07
C THR A 528 -15.61 13.58 16.26
N SER A 529 -16.41 13.89 15.24
CA SER A 529 -17.44 14.94 15.30
C SER A 529 -18.44 14.83 14.13
N ALA A 530 -19.53 15.60 14.22
CA ALA A 530 -20.47 15.78 13.10
C ALA A 530 -19.81 16.49 11.89
N THR A 531 -18.82 17.35 12.15
CA THR A 531 -18.07 18.11 11.14
C THR A 531 -16.92 17.32 10.51
N HIS A 532 -16.59 16.13 11.02
CA HIS A 532 -15.56 15.29 10.46
C HIS A 532 -15.92 14.85 9.03
N HIS A 533 -14.93 14.82 8.15
CA HIS A 533 -15.15 14.64 6.73
C HIS A 533 -15.77 13.29 6.33
N HIS A 534 -15.38 12.20 6.99
CA HIS A 534 -16.02 10.90 6.77
C HIS A 534 -17.48 10.90 7.26
N THR A 535 -17.78 11.61 8.35
CA THR A 535 -19.16 11.81 8.85
C THR A 535 -20.00 12.57 7.83
N ARG A 536 -19.48 13.69 7.32
CA ARG A 536 -20.06 14.50 6.25
C ARG A 536 -20.26 13.68 4.97
N SER A 537 -19.26 12.89 4.60
CA SER A 537 -19.28 12.09 3.39
C SER A 537 -20.32 10.97 3.46
N ALA A 538 -20.41 10.29 4.61
CA ALA A 538 -21.45 9.32 4.88
C ALA A 538 -22.84 9.97 4.86
N LEU A 539 -23.00 11.14 5.47
CA LEU A 539 -24.26 11.90 5.51
C LEU A 539 -24.74 12.27 4.11
N TYR A 540 -23.87 12.80 3.25
CA TYR A 540 -24.24 13.10 1.87
C TYR A 540 -24.66 11.85 1.09
N CYS A 541 -23.97 10.73 1.27
CA CYS A 541 -24.40 9.46 0.68
C CYS A 541 -25.75 8.98 1.25
N LEU A 542 -26.04 9.17 2.54
CA LEU A 542 -27.34 8.87 3.14
C LEU A 542 -28.45 9.77 2.57
N CYS A 543 -28.19 11.06 2.36
CA CYS A 543 -29.14 11.94 1.69
C CYS A 543 -29.42 11.48 0.26
N LEU A 544 -28.41 11.03 -0.47
CA LEU A 544 -28.59 10.46 -1.81
C LEU A 544 -29.39 9.15 -1.77
N CYS A 545 -29.14 8.25 -0.79
CA CYS A 545 -29.98 7.06 -0.58
C CYS A 545 -31.45 7.47 -0.38
N PHE A 546 -31.71 8.43 0.51
CA PHE A 546 -33.06 8.93 0.79
C PHE A 546 -33.76 9.49 -0.45
N LEU A 547 -33.05 10.28 -1.26
CA LEU A 547 -33.61 10.88 -2.48
C LEU A 547 -33.93 9.84 -3.58
N GLU A 548 -33.29 8.67 -3.55
CA GLU A 548 -33.59 7.56 -4.47
C GLU A 548 -34.69 6.62 -3.91
N THR A 549 -34.98 6.66 -2.60
CA THR A 549 -36.06 5.91 -1.94
C THR A 549 -37.21 6.84 -1.57
N MET A 550 -38.03 7.22 -2.55
CA MET A 550 -39.30 7.90 -2.25
C MET A 550 -40.35 6.86 -1.85
N GLU A 551 -40.90 6.99 -0.64
CA GLU A 551 -41.97 6.13 -0.12
C GLU A 551 -43.36 6.78 -0.38
N ASP A 552 -44.44 5.98 -0.28
CA ASP A 552 -45.81 6.45 -0.47
C ASP A 552 -46.37 7.27 0.73
N ASP A 553 -45.63 7.36 1.84
CA ASP A 553 -46.02 8.10 3.05
C ASP A 553 -45.35 9.49 3.09
N ASP A 554 -46.09 10.51 2.63
CA ASP A 554 -45.60 11.90 2.59
C ASP A 554 -45.23 12.44 3.99
N ASP A 555 -45.92 12.05 5.06
CA ASP A 555 -45.66 12.55 6.42
C ASP A 555 -44.39 11.94 7.01
N ALA A 556 -44.16 10.64 6.79
CA ALA A 556 -42.91 9.98 7.17
C ALA A 556 -41.71 10.56 6.41
N MET A 557 -41.87 10.87 5.11
CA MET A 557 -40.85 11.52 4.31
C MET A 557 -40.52 12.92 4.82
N LEU A 558 -41.52 13.73 5.17
CA LEU A 558 -41.30 15.07 5.74
C LEU A 558 -40.52 15.00 7.07
N ALA A 559 -40.88 14.08 7.97
CA ALA A 559 -40.15 13.88 9.22
C ALA A 559 -38.70 13.42 9.00
N ARG A 560 -38.44 12.60 7.96
CA ARG A 560 -37.09 12.19 7.60
C ARG A 560 -36.27 13.36 7.01
N ILE A 561 -36.91 14.25 6.25
CA ILE A 561 -36.27 15.48 5.76
C ILE A 561 -35.86 16.37 6.94
N ASP A 562 -36.74 16.57 7.93
CA ASP A 562 -36.40 17.34 9.14
C ASP A 562 -35.14 16.79 9.82
N ALA A 563 -35.08 15.48 10.04
CA ALA A 563 -33.92 14.83 10.65
C ALA A 563 -32.63 15.01 9.85
N LEU A 564 -32.69 14.86 8.52
CA LEU A 564 -31.52 15.02 7.64
C LEU A 564 -31.05 16.48 7.56
N GLU A 565 -31.97 17.45 7.53
CA GLU A 565 -31.63 18.88 7.56
C GLU A 565 -30.94 19.27 8.87
N ASP A 566 -31.37 18.72 10.00
CA ASP A 566 -30.73 18.96 11.29
C ASP A 566 -29.35 18.31 11.38
N GLU A 567 -29.16 17.11 10.84
CA GLU A 567 -27.83 16.49 10.69
C GLU A 567 -26.92 17.33 9.78
N LEU A 568 -27.43 17.86 8.66
CA LEU A 568 -26.67 18.73 7.76
C LEU A 568 -26.25 20.04 8.44
N LYS A 569 -27.10 20.62 9.30
CA LYS A 569 -26.74 21.81 10.10
C LYS A 569 -25.64 21.48 11.10
N GLN A 570 -25.76 20.39 11.86
CA GLN A 570 -24.74 19.94 12.82
C GLN A 570 -23.40 19.64 12.14
N ALA A 571 -23.45 19.13 10.91
CA ALA A 571 -22.26 18.86 10.11
C ALA A 571 -21.72 20.11 9.38
N GLU A 572 -22.36 21.27 9.50
CA GLU A 572 -22.06 22.50 8.73
C GLU A 572 -22.10 22.29 7.19
N CYS A 573 -22.88 21.32 6.72
CA CYS A 573 -23.05 20.95 5.32
C CYS A 573 -24.37 21.51 4.72
N HIS A 574 -24.87 22.61 5.27
CA HIS A 574 -26.16 23.21 4.95
C HIS A 574 -26.08 24.33 3.89
N HIS A 575 -24.99 24.36 3.12
CA HIS A 575 -24.69 25.34 2.07
C HIS A 575 -24.79 24.71 0.67
N ASP A 576 -24.80 25.52 -0.39
CA ASP A 576 -24.97 25.06 -1.79
C ASP A 576 -23.67 24.54 -2.44
N THR A 577 -22.93 23.70 -1.72
CA THR A 577 -21.64 23.15 -2.15
C THR A 577 -21.47 21.73 -1.64
N TRP A 578 -20.85 20.89 -2.46
CA TRP A 578 -20.55 19.50 -2.16
C TRP A 578 -19.22 19.36 -1.39
N THR A 579 -19.25 19.52 -0.07
CA THR A 579 -18.06 19.38 0.81
C THR A 579 -17.49 17.96 0.79
N GLY A 580 -16.20 17.81 0.50
CA GLY A 580 -15.55 16.48 0.39
C GLY A 580 -15.94 15.67 -0.86
N PHE A 581 -16.62 16.29 -1.83
CA PHE A 581 -16.97 15.69 -3.12
C PHE A 581 -16.49 16.60 -4.27
N PRO A 582 -15.17 16.67 -4.52
CA PRO A 582 -14.63 17.52 -5.57
C PRO A 582 -15.01 17.01 -6.97
N CYS A 583 -14.97 17.92 -7.93
CA CYS A 583 -15.10 17.63 -9.34
C CYS A 583 -13.86 16.87 -9.84
N HIS A 584 -14.04 15.74 -10.52
CA HIS A 584 -12.95 14.93 -11.07
C HIS A 584 -12.17 15.63 -12.20
N GLY A 585 -12.76 16.63 -12.86
CA GLY A 585 -12.12 17.37 -13.94
C GLY A 585 -11.24 18.55 -13.50
N CYS A 586 -11.47 19.12 -12.31
CA CYS A 586 -10.70 20.27 -11.81
C CYS A 586 -10.18 20.12 -10.38
N CYS A 587 -10.57 19.04 -9.69
CA CYS A 587 -10.18 18.74 -8.30
C CYS A 587 -10.57 19.82 -7.29
N ARG A 588 -11.55 20.67 -7.62
CA ARG A 588 -12.10 21.69 -6.71
C ARG A 588 -13.44 21.25 -6.13
N PRO A 589 -13.83 21.73 -4.94
CA PRO A 589 -15.18 21.57 -4.42
C PRO A 589 -16.22 22.01 -5.45
N THR A 590 -17.30 21.23 -5.58
CA THR A 590 -18.35 21.55 -6.55
C THR A 590 -19.42 22.43 -5.90
N ALA A 591 -19.49 23.69 -6.28
CA ALA A 591 -20.60 24.58 -5.94
C ALA A 591 -21.77 24.32 -6.91
N GLY A 592 -23.00 24.28 -6.39
CA GLY A 592 -24.20 24.00 -7.17
C GLY A 592 -24.31 22.57 -7.69
N THR A 593 -24.99 22.40 -8.83
CA THR A 593 -25.24 21.07 -9.43
C THR A 593 -23.94 20.44 -9.94
N TYR A 594 -23.69 19.17 -9.62
CA TYR A 594 -22.70 18.36 -10.35
C TYR A 594 -23.41 17.44 -11.35
N PHE A 595 -22.67 17.02 -12.36
CA PHE A 595 -23.14 16.16 -13.43
C PHE A 595 -22.38 14.83 -13.44
N THR A 596 -23.10 13.75 -13.79
CA THR A 596 -22.55 12.42 -14.02
C THR A 596 -23.09 11.83 -15.31
N CYS A 597 -22.32 10.98 -15.97
CA CYS A 597 -22.80 10.19 -17.10
C CYS A 597 -23.71 9.06 -16.59
N PRO A 598 -24.93 8.88 -17.13
CA PRO A 598 -25.84 7.82 -16.70
C PRO A 598 -25.40 6.41 -17.16
N LYS A 599 -24.54 6.32 -18.17
CA LYS A 599 -23.96 5.05 -18.65
C LYS A 599 -22.70 4.63 -17.88
N CYS A 600 -22.11 5.55 -17.11
CA CYS A 600 -21.01 5.22 -16.20
C CYS A 600 -21.54 4.70 -14.86
N PRO A 601 -20.69 4.05 -14.05
CA PRO A 601 -21.02 3.72 -12.67
C PRO A 601 -21.69 4.90 -11.95
N PRO A 602 -22.97 4.76 -11.53
CA PRO A 602 -23.76 5.84 -10.96
C PRO A 602 -23.01 6.54 -9.82
N LEU A 603 -23.03 7.88 -9.81
CA LEU A 603 -22.46 8.73 -8.74
C LEU A 603 -20.93 8.61 -8.53
N ALA A 604 -20.26 7.70 -9.24
CA ALA A 604 -18.84 7.45 -9.09
C ALA A 604 -18.00 8.55 -9.75
N ARG A 605 -18.49 9.12 -10.85
CA ARG A 605 -17.82 10.17 -11.64
C ARG A 605 -18.63 11.45 -11.59
N ARG A 606 -18.00 12.53 -11.14
CA ARG A 606 -18.67 13.80 -10.81
C ARG A 606 -17.95 14.97 -11.45
N PHE A 607 -18.69 15.81 -12.15
CA PHE A 607 -18.16 16.98 -12.85
C PHE A 607 -18.95 18.23 -12.49
N CYS A 608 -18.27 19.32 -12.13
CA CYS A 608 -18.94 20.60 -11.94
C CYS A 608 -19.38 21.20 -13.28
N CYS A 609 -20.34 22.12 -13.24
CA CYS A 609 -20.86 22.82 -14.42
C CYS A 609 -19.73 23.38 -15.32
N ALA A 610 -18.73 24.05 -14.74
CA ALA A 610 -17.59 24.59 -15.49
C ALA A 610 -16.77 23.50 -16.21
N CYS A 611 -16.59 22.33 -15.60
CA CYS A 611 -15.87 21.22 -16.26
C CYS A 611 -16.71 20.56 -17.35
N VAL A 612 -18.04 20.53 -17.20
CA VAL A 612 -18.94 20.07 -18.25
C VAL A 612 -18.91 21.02 -19.44
N ALA A 613 -18.96 22.33 -19.21
CA ALA A 613 -18.87 23.36 -20.24
C ALA A 613 -17.54 23.30 -21.03
N LEU A 614 -16.45 22.90 -20.37
CA LEU A 614 -15.14 22.68 -20.99
C LEU A 614 -14.96 21.26 -21.55
N ALA A 615 -16.02 20.46 -21.64
CA ALA A 615 -16.01 19.07 -22.09
C ALA A 615 -15.01 18.15 -21.35
N LYS A 616 -14.54 18.50 -20.15
CA LYS A 616 -13.52 17.71 -19.42
C LYS A 616 -14.00 16.31 -19.02
N HIS A 617 -15.31 16.09 -18.99
CA HIS A 617 -15.91 14.80 -18.68
C HIS A 617 -15.63 13.74 -19.77
N THR A 618 -15.41 14.17 -21.02
CA THR A 618 -15.12 13.25 -22.14
C THR A 618 -13.79 12.53 -21.98
N LEU A 619 -12.83 13.14 -21.27
CA LEU A 619 -11.57 12.49 -20.89
C LEU A 619 -11.78 11.23 -20.03
N PHE A 620 -12.95 11.08 -19.40
CA PHE A 620 -13.25 9.98 -18.50
C PHE A 620 -14.21 8.97 -19.11
N CYS A 621 -15.08 9.37 -20.03
CA CYS A 621 -15.94 8.47 -20.80
C CYS A 621 -16.34 9.07 -22.15
N ASP A 622 -16.41 8.22 -23.17
CA ASP A 622 -16.83 8.57 -24.53
C ASP A 622 -18.33 8.29 -24.77
N HIS A 623 -19.10 8.17 -23.70
CA HIS A 623 -20.53 7.89 -23.79
C HIS A 623 -21.29 9.11 -24.30
N ASP A 624 -21.87 8.98 -25.49
CA ASP A 624 -22.86 9.92 -26.00
C ASP A 624 -24.20 9.69 -25.26
N ALA A 625 -24.39 10.43 -24.17
CA ALA A 625 -25.60 10.45 -23.36
C ALA A 625 -25.70 11.78 -22.61
N PRO A 626 -26.91 12.36 -22.46
CA PRO A 626 -27.09 13.57 -21.66
C PRO A 626 -26.71 13.29 -20.21
N LEU A 627 -25.90 14.17 -19.63
CA LEU A 627 -25.45 14.03 -18.24
C LEU A 627 -26.62 14.24 -17.27
N LYS A 628 -26.70 13.42 -16.22
CA LYS A 628 -27.65 13.58 -15.12
C LYS A 628 -27.07 14.54 -14.08
N GLY A 629 -27.81 15.60 -13.76
CA GLY A 629 -27.46 16.57 -12.73
C GLY A 629 -27.93 16.15 -11.33
N PHE A 630 -27.13 16.39 -10.31
CA PHE A 630 -27.44 16.16 -8.90
C PHE A 630 -27.24 17.46 -8.11
N LYS A 631 -28.29 17.86 -7.40
CA LYS A 631 -28.31 19.07 -6.57
C LYS A 631 -27.68 18.78 -5.20
N PRO A 632 -26.96 19.74 -4.59
CA PRO A 632 -26.44 19.59 -3.22
C PRO A 632 -27.55 19.14 -2.26
N PRO A 633 -27.27 18.25 -1.28
CA PRO A 633 -28.30 17.65 -0.44
C PRO A 633 -29.17 18.66 0.30
N ALA A 634 -28.60 19.75 0.83
CA ALA A 634 -29.36 20.79 1.51
C ALA A 634 -30.42 21.46 0.60
N ARG A 635 -30.08 21.67 -0.68
CA ARG A 635 -31.03 22.21 -1.67
C ARG A 635 -32.03 21.17 -2.12
N ALA A 636 -31.57 19.96 -2.42
CA ALA A 636 -32.42 18.86 -2.87
C ALA A 636 -33.51 18.53 -1.84
N LEU A 637 -33.17 18.47 -0.56
CA LEU A 637 -34.11 18.20 0.53
C LEU A 637 -35.19 19.28 0.66
N GLN A 638 -34.81 20.56 0.62
CA GLN A 638 -35.77 21.67 0.66
C GLN A 638 -36.73 21.64 -0.53
N GLU A 639 -36.24 21.35 -1.74
CA GLU A 639 -37.08 21.26 -2.92
C GLU A 639 -38.00 20.05 -2.90
N THR A 640 -37.52 18.89 -2.43
CA THR A 640 -38.35 17.70 -2.21
C THR A 640 -39.44 17.99 -1.18
N ARG A 641 -39.13 18.68 -0.08
CA ARG A 641 -40.12 19.12 0.91
C ARG A 641 -41.21 19.97 0.27
N LEU A 642 -40.84 20.95 -0.54
CA LEU A 642 -41.79 21.81 -1.26
C LEU A 642 -42.68 21.00 -2.22
N ALA A 643 -42.10 20.02 -2.92
CA ALA A 643 -42.86 19.14 -3.80
C ALA A 643 -43.89 18.28 -3.03
N LEU A 644 -43.51 17.73 -1.87
CA LEU A 644 -44.42 16.97 -1.00
C LEU A 644 -45.53 17.85 -0.43
N LEU A 645 -45.19 19.00 0.15
CA LEU A 645 -46.18 19.95 0.70
C LEU A 645 -47.13 20.51 -0.36
N ALA A 646 -46.72 20.58 -1.63
CA ALA A 646 -47.58 20.98 -2.73
C ALA A 646 -48.64 19.92 -3.10
N LYS A 647 -48.38 18.64 -2.82
CA LYS A 647 -49.35 17.54 -3.02
C LYS A 647 -50.43 17.52 -1.94
N VAL A 648 -50.07 17.88 -0.71
CA VAL A 648 -50.99 17.85 0.44
C VAL A 648 -52.00 19.00 0.34
N SER A 649 -53.27 18.68 0.57
CA SER A 649 -54.44 19.57 0.40
C SER A 649 -54.36 20.90 1.17
N ALA A 650 -55.35 21.78 0.98
CA ALA A 650 -55.43 23.17 1.48
C ALA A 650 -55.04 23.41 2.96
N LEU A 651 -55.04 22.37 3.81
CA LEU A 651 -54.66 22.42 5.23
C LEU A 651 -53.17 22.70 5.48
N LYS A 652 -52.23 22.34 4.58
CA LYS A 652 -50.79 22.62 4.75
C LYS A 652 -50.28 23.85 4.00
N ARG A 653 -51.19 24.71 3.49
CA ARG A 653 -50.78 25.85 2.66
C ARG A 653 -49.88 26.87 3.38
N ALA A 654 -50.18 27.16 4.64
CA ALA A 654 -49.37 28.05 5.46
C ALA A 654 -47.96 27.49 5.74
N GLU A 655 -47.84 26.17 5.84
CA GLU A 655 -46.56 25.48 6.00
C GLU A 655 -45.75 25.50 4.70
N TYR A 656 -46.41 25.23 3.56
CA TYR A 656 -45.81 25.39 2.24
C TYR A 656 -45.23 26.79 2.03
N ASP A 657 -46.02 27.85 2.28
CA ASP A 657 -45.57 29.23 2.08
C ASP A 657 -44.37 29.59 2.99
N ARG A 658 -44.35 29.10 4.23
CA ARG A 658 -43.21 29.25 5.15
C ARG A 658 -41.92 28.62 4.62
N HIS A 659 -42.02 27.42 4.05
CA HIS A 659 -40.85 26.74 3.47
C HIS A 659 -40.42 27.34 2.13
N VAL A 660 -41.34 27.97 1.37
CA VAL A 660 -40.95 28.76 0.19
C VAL A 660 -40.11 29.96 0.60
N ASP A 661 -40.50 30.69 1.65
CA ASP A 661 -39.72 31.83 2.14
C ASP A 661 -38.33 31.39 2.64
N ALA A 662 -38.25 30.25 3.35
CA ALA A 662 -36.99 29.68 3.80
C ALA A 662 -36.08 29.27 2.63
N TYR A 663 -36.63 28.62 1.59
CA TYR A 663 -35.89 28.25 0.38
C TYR A 663 -35.35 29.46 -0.37
N VAL A 664 -36.16 30.52 -0.53
CA VAL A 664 -35.70 31.74 -1.19
C VAL A 664 -34.60 32.42 -0.38
N ALA A 665 -34.70 32.45 0.95
CA ALA A 665 -33.64 32.96 1.82
C ALA A 665 -32.35 32.13 1.70
N TYR A 666 -32.45 30.80 1.64
CA TYR A 666 -31.31 29.90 1.36
C TYR A 666 -30.64 30.26 0.03
N CYS A 667 -31.43 30.39 -1.05
CA CYS A 667 -30.92 30.71 -2.38
C CYS A 667 -30.18 32.04 -2.44
N VAL A 668 -30.64 33.05 -1.69
CA VAL A 668 -29.96 34.35 -1.58
C VAL A 668 -28.68 34.24 -0.75
N THR A 669 -28.72 33.53 0.38
CA THR A 669 -27.58 33.41 1.31
C THR A 669 -26.39 32.70 0.67
N TYR A 670 -26.66 31.66 -0.14
CA TYR A 670 -25.62 30.83 -0.75
C TYR A 670 -25.42 31.08 -2.25
N ASP A 671 -25.92 32.21 -2.75
CA ASP A 671 -25.77 32.65 -4.15
C ASP A 671 -26.11 31.56 -5.18
N VAL A 672 -27.24 30.88 -4.97
CA VAL A 672 -27.71 29.81 -5.86
C VAL A 672 -28.06 30.42 -7.23
N ALA A 673 -27.47 29.92 -8.32
CA ALA A 673 -27.73 30.45 -9.66
C ALA A 673 -29.22 30.38 -10.03
N GLU A 674 -29.75 31.42 -10.70
CA GLU A 674 -31.19 31.54 -10.97
C GLU A 674 -31.76 30.39 -11.80
N ASP A 675 -30.97 29.85 -12.72
CA ASP A 675 -31.30 28.69 -13.57
C ASP A 675 -31.34 27.37 -12.82
N GLU A 676 -30.76 27.31 -11.60
CA GLU A 676 -30.82 26.13 -10.74
C GLU A 676 -31.98 26.14 -9.73
N ARG A 677 -32.70 27.28 -9.59
CA ARG A 677 -33.78 27.46 -8.61
C ARG A 677 -35.11 26.86 -9.08
N THR A 678 -35.78 26.11 -8.22
CA THR A 678 -37.12 25.56 -8.49
C THR A 678 -38.24 26.61 -8.35
N ILE A 679 -38.01 27.67 -7.57
CA ILE A 679 -38.94 28.81 -7.41
C ILE A 679 -38.18 30.12 -7.61
N ALA A 680 -38.68 30.99 -8.49
CA ALA A 680 -38.09 32.30 -8.74
C ALA A 680 -38.26 33.25 -7.54
N ALA A 681 -37.22 34.05 -7.25
CA ALA A 681 -37.17 35.00 -6.13
C ALA A 681 -38.17 36.18 -6.25
N THR A 682 -39.01 36.20 -7.28
CA THR A 682 -40.05 37.22 -7.50
C THR A 682 -41.09 37.28 -6.37
N ARG A 683 -41.25 36.21 -5.58
CA ARG A 683 -42.17 36.18 -4.42
C ARG A 683 -41.76 37.13 -3.29
N THR A 684 -40.46 37.26 -3.01
CA THR A 684 -39.93 38.11 -1.92
C THR A 684 -40.07 39.60 -2.23
N ARG A 685 -40.00 40.00 -3.51
CA ARG A 685 -40.26 41.39 -3.92
C ARG A 685 -41.72 41.80 -3.75
N LEU A 686 -42.67 40.89 -3.91
CA LEU A 686 -44.09 41.15 -3.69
C LEU A 686 -44.44 41.28 -2.20
N VAL A 687 -43.90 40.40 -1.33
CA VAL A 687 -44.21 40.44 0.11
C VAL A 687 -43.54 41.64 0.82
N ALA A 688 -42.32 42.02 0.43
CA ALA A 688 -41.64 43.19 0.98
C ALA A 688 -42.32 44.53 0.60
N CYS A 689 -42.95 44.61 -0.58
CA CYS A 689 -43.70 45.80 -1.00
C CYS A 689 -45.13 45.85 -0.44
N ILE A 690 -45.78 44.71 -0.18
CA ILE A 690 -47.20 44.69 0.24
C ILE A 690 -47.38 44.96 1.74
N ARG A 691 -46.47 44.52 2.61
CA ARG A 691 -46.61 44.72 4.08
C ARG A 691 -46.65 46.20 4.52
N PRO A 692 -45.76 47.10 4.03
CA PRO A 692 -45.82 48.52 4.37
C PRO A 692 -47.08 49.19 3.79
N ILE A 693 -47.52 48.77 2.60
CA ILE A 693 -48.69 49.33 1.91
C ILE A 693 -49.98 48.91 2.61
N GLN A 694 -50.11 47.65 3.05
CA GLN A 694 -51.27 47.18 3.81
C GLN A 694 -51.37 47.84 5.20
N LEU A 695 -50.23 48.06 5.87
CA LEU A 695 -50.21 48.81 7.14
C LEU A 695 -50.60 50.28 6.93
N ALA A 696 -50.11 50.91 5.87
CA ALA A 696 -50.46 52.28 5.51
C ALA A 696 -51.94 52.41 5.08
N LEU A 697 -52.49 51.41 4.37
CA LEU A 697 -53.91 51.39 3.98
C LEU A 697 -54.82 51.19 5.20
N ALA A 698 -54.43 50.33 6.15
CA ALA A 698 -55.18 50.10 7.39
C ALA A 698 -55.18 51.36 8.28
N VAL A 699 -54.07 52.09 8.37
CA VAL A 699 -53.98 53.36 9.09
C VAL A 699 -54.79 54.46 8.39
N MET A 700 -54.79 54.51 7.05
CA MET A 700 -55.62 55.47 6.31
C MET A 700 -57.12 55.17 6.40
N LEU A 701 -57.52 53.89 6.37
CA LEU A 701 -58.92 53.49 6.55
C LEU A 701 -59.43 53.80 7.96
N ALA A 702 -58.62 53.56 9.00
CA ALA A 702 -58.96 53.95 10.36
C ALA A 702 -59.09 55.48 10.53
N ALA A 703 -58.22 56.26 9.89
CA ALA A 703 -58.30 57.72 9.89
C ALA A 703 -59.53 58.25 9.11
N LEU A 704 -59.93 57.56 8.03
CA LEU A 704 -61.13 57.90 7.25
C LEU A 704 -62.41 57.61 8.03
N ASP A 705 -62.47 56.53 8.80
CA ASP A 705 -63.61 56.23 9.68
C ASP A 705 -63.74 57.26 10.81
N ASP A 706 -62.63 57.72 11.40
CA ASP A 706 -62.66 58.78 12.42
C ASP A 706 -63.12 60.14 11.83
N VAL A 707 -62.71 60.46 10.61
CA VAL A 707 -63.16 61.67 9.90
C VAL A 707 -64.63 61.56 9.50
N LEU A 708 -65.09 60.42 8.98
CA LEU A 708 -66.50 60.18 8.66
C LEU A 708 -67.39 60.22 9.90
N THR A 709 -66.89 59.76 11.05
CA THR A 709 -67.61 59.80 12.33
C THR A 709 -67.68 61.23 12.89
N SER A 710 -66.61 62.02 12.73
CA SER A 710 -66.61 63.46 13.06
C SER A 710 -67.52 64.29 12.13
N VAL A 711 -67.53 64.01 10.83
CA VAL A 711 -68.40 64.70 9.85
C VAL A 711 -69.87 64.36 10.09
N LYS A 712 -70.20 63.10 10.43
CA LYS A 712 -71.57 62.71 10.82
C LYS A 712 -72.03 63.37 12.13
N ARG A 713 -71.12 63.61 13.09
CA ARG A 713 -71.44 64.39 14.31
C ARG A 713 -71.63 65.88 14.03
N ALA A 714 -70.91 66.45 13.07
CA ALA A 714 -70.98 67.86 12.72
C ALA A 714 -72.22 68.21 11.87
N LEU A 715 -72.79 67.26 11.11
CA LEU A 715 -73.88 67.51 10.16
C LEU A 715 -75.30 67.26 10.68
N GLY A 716 -75.48 66.84 11.95
CA GLY A 716 -76.77 66.95 12.64
C GLY A 716 -78.00 66.41 11.90
N THR A 717 -77.91 65.28 11.18
CA THR A 717 -79.07 64.65 10.54
C THR A 717 -79.65 63.53 11.42
N PRO A 718 -80.95 63.55 11.74
CA PRO A 718 -81.58 62.48 12.51
C PRO A 718 -81.70 61.21 11.66
N THR A 719 -81.37 60.08 12.27
CA THR A 719 -81.56 58.74 11.73
C THR A 719 -83.06 58.46 11.51
N ALA A 720 -83.40 58.00 10.30
CA ALA A 720 -84.58 57.18 10.04
C ALA A 720 -84.11 55.76 9.75
#